data_AF-A0A258L4A7-F1
#
_entry.id   AF-A0A258L4A7-F1
#
_cell.length_a   1.000
_cell.length_b   1.000
_cell.length_c   1.000
_cell.angle_alpha   90.00
_cell.angle_beta   90.00
_cell.angle_gamma   90.00
#
_symmetry.space_group_name_H-M   'P 1'
#
loop_
_entity.id
_entity.type
_entity.pdbx_description
1 polymer ?
#
loop_
_entity_poly.entity_id
_entity_poly.type
_entity_poly.pdbx_seq_one_letter_code
_entity_poly.pdbx_strand_id
1 'polypeptide(L)'
;MAETTVPTAPVAGIAWPDMAALQDPAAVQALSAKIFLGVAILLALAGLYRIMPRIWKAIEDVFFTNWRLALLGTTGIVLSLASGWTTWDGMRNFTNEPVLSFMITFGIQGIMLIIAWLIGESFATGMSQRAAAPSGGLPRPLQAAMGGLIGVLLFISVAAMFLFRGSLFGTSDSPPAPVAMGDGLLIIVAGLLIAALVALYSASDVVKPYLQSTRVIAKNAMLWVMFLACMASSVFFSFDSRFNAIFPQEERVRAAELRAQNQVAGIIADIGQTIETRRVQAADQLFKSEGWLAYDAELDKLATASRGAEKLIEAFYVEQMEERRRGIAEQQERIATAQSSQAGLTLKKASLTEEVARLEAERPGLVAELQTKKSELDARAKEVDAKRVEAMAEEKGVEGTLKVGRGQIYRERMAELGKLQDYTKIGEQRVRDAQKRVDETSGRIDAIKRELAGIDGSLAKLTGEADTAQQRIAAASEPAQQAAALPKIDPARVLPEFEAARVAFRQKPDGPGLKAVHEQCSQLLNAMASTPTTKERVSGLDCDPKRAQEAASLMLALDSGAQVFAASCVGGEKLAANKSADDLLGFSRRCLADSGLPSNDTDALRTKINFIELNRDDKAHNFVVSINAFQDGNRLAYLALAIAVAIDSLIFMSGLFGANAVRSPLSDVPTTKARTAEQLEGIIENALLPDTFETARVTLMAMRPITNDRGFMAEVRPERLDPQSAERVLGVLNAGTTIHAVDFDHEQDRYLVRAELFEFLSGISKKAFQANAQHATIAEMEKTVSVALLPDVARNIDTVLSYMHPITEKHGFMAEIKLAEVTDEADKRVVRQVLNAGSVHQRVQRTDATGSHYFIHRDLYQTLARLRARSLFTSTSYRLDHGPHERAPIAGGRLDATPPALEHHAAAIAGPSDDVPAAHVQPRREIDPKIIRQRLMMGMGLAPSLYRDLSGTGALEHANVLGEQLRRLCQQQRAIGVHIDTDLQEFNEELDRAAAAMRHEEFPADAIEEVADELRQILPALLLIQGGRYQEIVLKLIGSLEAEHGAGDLDLKGQQLLQRLKLHELQLSKIGRSDSSDWQKLGGLIEDFAESAPPGDCRWEAGQRRPN
;
A
#
# COMPACT_ATOMS: atom_id res chain seq x y z
N MET A 1 -59.47 66.76 39.32
CA MET A 1 -60.09 65.49 39.74
C MET A 1 -58.97 64.45 39.71
N ALA A 2 -58.07 64.53 40.70
CA ALA A 2 -58.00 63.69 41.93
C ALA A 2 -57.44 62.30 41.58
N GLU A 3 -56.31 61.81 42.09
CA GLU A 3 -55.47 62.20 43.24
C GLU A 3 -54.05 61.61 43.12
N THR A 4 -53.06 62.41 43.56
CA THR A 4 -51.77 62.10 44.23
C THR A 4 -50.64 61.26 43.61
N THR A 5 -49.48 61.95 43.59
CA THR A 5 -48.04 61.66 43.40
C THR A 5 -47.41 60.68 44.43
N VAL A 6 -46.30 59.95 44.21
CA VAL A 6 -44.84 60.33 44.20
C VAL A 6 -43.97 59.05 43.91
N PRO A 7 -42.69 59.14 43.45
CA PRO A 7 -41.97 58.11 42.64
C PRO A 7 -40.71 57.41 43.26
N THR A 8 -40.03 56.58 42.41
CA THR A 8 -38.69 55.88 42.49
C THR A 8 -38.69 54.46 43.10
N ALA A 9 -38.04 53.39 42.60
CA ALA A 9 -36.82 53.18 41.79
C ALA A 9 -36.90 51.84 40.96
N PRO A 10 -35.87 51.40 40.18
CA PRO A 10 -36.03 50.62 38.94
C PRO A 10 -36.14 49.09 39.14
N VAL A 11 -36.93 48.45 38.28
CA VAL A 11 -36.95 46.99 38.11
C VAL A 11 -36.08 46.64 36.91
N ALA A 12 -35.03 45.86 37.14
CA ALA A 12 -34.18 45.29 36.11
C ALA A 12 -35.00 44.32 35.24
N GLY A 13 -35.55 44.83 34.14
CA GLY A 13 -36.11 44.01 33.07
C GLY A 13 -34.97 43.34 32.30
N ILE A 14 -35.00 42.01 32.26
CA ILE A 14 -34.19 41.22 31.32
C ILE A 14 -34.69 41.59 29.92
N ALA A 15 -33.91 42.40 29.21
CA ALA A 15 -34.16 42.73 27.82
C ALA A 15 -34.01 41.45 26.97
N TRP A 16 -35.10 41.03 26.34
CA TRP A 16 -35.05 40.06 25.25
C TRP A 16 -34.29 40.70 24.07
N PRO A 17 -33.33 40.01 23.44
CA PRO A 17 -32.63 40.59 22.30
C PRO A 17 -33.57 40.75 21.11
N ASP A 18 -33.34 41.82 20.34
CA ASP A 18 -34.08 42.17 19.12
C ASP A 18 -34.19 40.97 18.16
N MET A 19 -35.41 40.67 17.71
CA MET A 19 -35.71 39.59 16.77
C MET A 19 -35.01 39.74 15.40
N ALA A 20 -34.44 40.91 15.11
CA ALA A 20 -33.60 41.15 13.94
C ALA A 20 -32.20 40.52 14.04
N ALA A 21 -31.72 40.19 15.25
CA ALA A 21 -30.41 39.56 15.46
C ALA A 21 -30.42 38.02 15.31
N LEU A 22 -31.60 37.41 15.11
CA LEU A 22 -31.78 35.96 14.93
C LEU A 22 -31.60 35.48 13.46
N GLN A 23 -31.28 36.38 12.53
CA GLN A 23 -30.96 36.03 11.14
C GLN A 23 -29.47 35.73 10.91
N ASP A 24 -28.61 36.00 11.90
CA ASP A 24 -27.17 35.77 11.78
C ASP A 24 -26.78 34.44 12.45
N PRO A 25 -26.38 33.39 11.69
CA PRO A 25 -26.13 32.05 12.23
C PRO A 25 -25.03 32.02 13.29
N ALA A 26 -24.10 32.98 13.26
CA ALA A 26 -23.03 33.13 14.24
C ALA A 26 -23.55 33.57 15.62
N ALA A 27 -24.61 34.39 15.69
CA ALA A 27 -25.16 34.89 16.95
C ALA A 27 -25.97 33.80 17.69
N VAL A 28 -26.69 32.96 16.93
CA VAL A 28 -27.46 31.83 17.47
C VAL A 28 -26.54 30.72 17.99
N GLN A 29 -25.43 30.44 17.28
CA GLN A 29 -24.38 29.51 17.77
C GLN A 29 -23.70 30.03 19.05
N ALA A 30 -23.44 31.33 19.15
CA ALA A 30 -22.82 31.91 20.35
C ALA A 30 -23.76 31.87 21.58
N LEU A 31 -25.07 32.05 21.38
CA LEU A 31 -26.06 32.01 22.45
C LEU A 31 -26.32 30.58 22.94
N SER A 32 -26.43 29.62 22.02
CA SER A 32 -26.61 28.20 22.35
C SER A 32 -25.39 27.61 23.05
N ALA A 33 -24.17 27.99 22.62
CA ALA A 33 -22.93 27.59 23.28
C ALA A 33 -22.84 28.09 24.74
N LYS A 34 -23.28 29.34 25.01
CA LYS A 34 -23.29 29.91 26.37
C LYS A 34 -24.32 29.24 27.29
N ILE A 35 -25.50 28.93 26.76
CA ILE A 35 -26.54 28.21 27.52
C ILE A 35 -26.09 26.78 27.82
N PHE A 36 -25.48 26.09 26.85
CA PHE A 36 -24.94 24.75 27.06
C PHE A 36 -23.77 24.72 28.04
N LEU A 37 -22.87 25.72 27.99
CA LEU A 37 -21.78 25.84 28.96
C LEU A 37 -22.33 26.05 30.39
N GLY A 38 -23.39 26.87 30.53
CA GLY A 38 -24.07 27.05 31.82
C GLY A 38 -24.70 25.77 32.36
N VAL A 39 -25.36 24.98 31.50
CA VAL A 39 -25.96 23.69 31.87
C VAL A 39 -24.89 22.64 32.16
N ALA A 40 -23.80 22.60 31.40
CA ALA A 40 -22.67 21.70 31.62
C ALA A 40 -21.94 22.01 32.94
N ILE A 41 -21.77 23.30 33.28
CA ILE A 41 -21.19 23.72 34.56
C ILE A 41 -22.13 23.36 35.72
N LEU A 42 -23.45 23.54 35.57
CA LEU A 42 -24.43 23.14 36.59
C LEU A 42 -24.49 21.62 36.78
N LEU A 43 -24.42 20.82 35.70
CA LEU A 43 -24.36 19.36 35.77
C LEU A 43 -23.02 18.87 36.34
N ALA A 44 -21.91 19.51 36.00
CA ALA A 44 -20.60 19.22 36.57
C ALA A 44 -20.54 19.54 38.07
N LEU A 45 -21.08 20.69 38.50
CA LEU A 45 -21.19 21.06 39.92
C LEU A 45 -22.14 20.13 40.69
N ALA A 46 -23.26 19.72 40.08
CA ALA A 46 -24.18 18.75 40.67
C ALA A 46 -23.55 17.35 40.79
N GLY A 47 -22.76 16.93 39.81
CA GLY A 47 -21.98 15.69 39.83
C GLY A 47 -20.88 15.69 40.88
N LEU A 48 -20.14 16.81 41.00
CA LEU A 48 -19.02 16.97 41.94
C LEU A 48 -19.47 16.91 43.42
N TYR A 49 -20.60 17.53 43.76
CA TYR A 49 -20.98 17.75 45.16
C TYR A 49 -21.79 16.61 45.81
N ARG A 50 -22.46 15.75 45.03
CA ARG A 50 -23.39 14.74 45.59
C ARG A 50 -23.12 13.30 45.13
N ILE A 51 -22.55 13.14 43.94
CA ILE A 51 -22.43 11.84 43.28
C ILE A 51 -20.96 11.38 43.29
N MET A 52 -20.01 12.30 43.10
CA MET A 52 -18.57 12.01 43.06
C MET A 52 -18.02 11.22 44.26
N PRO A 53 -18.34 11.52 45.55
CA PRO A 53 -17.82 10.73 46.67
C PRO A 53 -18.47 9.34 46.80
N ARG A 54 -19.69 9.16 46.28
CA ARG A 54 -20.36 7.85 46.22
C ARG A 54 -19.84 7.01 45.06
N ILE A 55 -19.61 7.64 43.92
CA ILE A 55 -18.95 7.03 42.76
C ILE A 55 -17.51 6.68 43.13
N TRP A 56 -16.77 7.54 43.82
CA TRP A 56 -15.40 7.22 44.25
C TRP A 56 -15.36 6.04 45.21
N LYS A 57 -16.22 5.99 46.23
CA LYS A 57 -16.32 4.79 47.10
C LYS A 57 -16.73 3.53 46.34
N ALA A 58 -17.70 3.63 45.42
CA ALA A 58 -18.13 2.49 44.61
C ALA A 58 -17.05 2.05 43.60
N ILE A 59 -16.31 2.99 43.01
CA ILE A 59 -15.18 2.73 42.13
C ILE A 59 -14.06 2.10 42.94
N GLU A 60 -13.74 2.62 44.13
CA GLU A 60 -12.71 2.09 45.03
C GLU A 60 -13.05 0.65 45.46
N ASP A 61 -14.29 0.41 45.88
CA ASP A 61 -14.77 -0.94 46.24
C ASP A 61 -14.72 -1.91 45.04
N VAL A 62 -15.09 -1.49 43.83
CA VAL A 62 -15.06 -2.31 42.60
C VAL A 62 -13.63 -2.51 42.06
N PHE A 63 -12.76 -1.50 42.15
CA PHE A 63 -11.34 -1.60 41.73
C PHE A 63 -10.56 -2.56 42.63
N PHE A 64 -10.85 -2.57 43.94
CA PHE A 64 -10.10 -3.37 44.90
C PHE A 64 -10.68 -4.78 45.15
N THR A 65 -11.97 -5.03 44.87
CA THR A 65 -12.53 -6.40 44.96
C THR A 65 -12.41 -7.21 43.68
N ASN A 66 -12.37 -6.58 42.50
CA ASN A 66 -12.25 -7.29 41.22
C ASN A 66 -11.51 -6.45 40.16
N TRP A 67 -10.20 -6.25 40.36
CA TRP A 67 -9.36 -5.38 39.53
C TRP A 67 -9.40 -5.69 38.02
N ARG A 68 -9.63 -6.96 37.63
CA ARG A 68 -9.76 -7.37 36.23
C ARG A 68 -11.00 -6.76 35.56
N LEU A 69 -12.10 -6.69 36.30
CA LEU A 69 -13.36 -6.11 35.83
C LEU A 69 -13.22 -4.60 35.63
N ALA A 70 -12.60 -3.95 36.60
CA ALA A 70 -12.36 -2.52 36.57
C ALA A 70 -11.39 -2.16 35.43
N LEU A 71 -10.37 -2.99 35.17
CA LEU A 71 -9.45 -2.80 34.07
C LEU A 71 -10.13 -2.95 32.70
N LEU A 72 -10.93 -4.00 32.47
CA LEU A 72 -11.65 -4.19 31.21
C LEU A 72 -12.74 -3.13 30.96
N GLY A 73 -13.43 -2.67 32.01
CA GLY A 73 -14.38 -1.57 31.92
C GLY A 73 -13.71 -0.23 31.62
N THR A 74 -12.60 0.07 32.29
CA THR A 74 -11.84 1.31 32.06
C THR A 74 -11.16 1.32 30.69
N THR A 75 -10.63 0.20 30.19
CA THR A 75 -10.10 0.12 28.82
C THR A 75 -11.17 0.40 27.79
N GLY A 76 -12.39 -0.13 27.97
CA GLY A 76 -13.52 0.12 27.07
C GLY A 76 -13.89 1.61 27.01
N ILE A 77 -13.92 2.29 28.15
CA ILE A 77 -14.20 3.73 28.23
C ILE A 77 -13.08 4.56 27.58
N VAL A 78 -11.81 4.24 27.88
CA VAL A 78 -10.65 4.96 27.30
C VAL A 78 -10.60 4.78 25.78
N LEU A 79 -10.85 3.56 25.29
CA LEU A 79 -10.89 3.27 23.86
C LEU A 79 -12.09 3.96 23.18
N SER A 80 -13.27 4.01 23.80
CA SER A 80 -14.41 4.77 23.27
C SER A 80 -14.16 6.27 23.23
N LEU A 81 -13.42 6.83 24.20
CA LEU A 81 -13.01 8.23 24.16
C LEU A 81 -11.96 8.49 23.07
N ALA A 82 -11.00 7.59 22.89
CA ALA A 82 -9.99 7.69 21.84
C ALA A 82 -10.60 7.54 20.43
N SER A 83 -11.49 6.55 20.25
CA SER A 83 -12.25 6.38 19.01
C SER A 83 -13.14 7.60 18.77
N GLY A 84 -13.89 8.02 19.80
CA GLY A 84 -14.75 9.19 19.77
C GLY A 84 -14.04 10.49 19.40
N TRP A 85 -12.78 10.70 19.83
CA TRP A 85 -11.99 11.84 19.39
C TRP A 85 -11.78 11.84 17.87
N THR A 86 -11.39 10.69 17.30
CA THR A 86 -11.15 10.57 15.86
C THR A 86 -12.44 10.61 15.03
N THR A 87 -13.53 10.03 15.54
CA THR A 87 -14.85 10.12 14.91
C THR A 87 -15.37 11.56 14.94
N TRP A 88 -15.16 12.29 16.03
CA TRP A 88 -15.58 13.68 16.18
C TRP A 88 -14.83 14.59 15.21
N ASP A 89 -13.52 14.41 15.08
CA ASP A 89 -12.69 15.19 14.17
C ASP A 89 -13.09 14.97 12.70
N GLY A 90 -13.32 13.72 12.29
CA GLY A 90 -13.81 13.42 10.93
C GLY A 90 -15.23 13.97 10.68
N MET A 91 -16.10 13.92 11.68
CA MET A 91 -17.45 14.46 11.57
C MET A 91 -17.48 15.99 11.57
N ARG A 92 -16.55 16.63 12.28
CA ARG A 92 -16.34 18.08 12.25
C ARG A 92 -15.88 18.53 10.86
N ASN A 93 -14.98 17.78 10.23
CA ASN A 93 -14.57 18.02 8.83
C ASN A 93 -15.74 17.89 7.85
N PHE A 94 -16.74 17.06 8.17
CA PHE A 94 -17.92 16.84 7.33
C PHE A 94 -19.01 17.91 7.51
N THR A 95 -19.35 18.26 8.76
CA THR A 95 -20.48 19.17 9.04
C THR A 95 -20.06 20.64 9.15
N ASN A 96 -18.77 20.93 9.32
CA ASN A 96 -18.23 22.24 9.74
C ASN A 96 -18.83 22.79 11.06
N GLU A 97 -19.64 22.00 11.78
CA GLU A 97 -20.27 22.37 13.05
C GLU A 97 -19.71 21.50 14.20
N PRO A 98 -18.89 22.07 15.10
CA PRO A 98 -18.20 21.28 16.13
C PRO A 98 -19.16 20.69 17.18
N VAL A 99 -20.27 21.37 17.46
CA VAL A 99 -21.23 20.97 18.51
C VAL A 99 -22.13 19.83 18.04
N LEU A 100 -22.70 19.94 16.84
CA LEU A 100 -23.52 18.89 16.25
C LEU A 100 -22.70 17.61 16.07
N SER A 101 -21.46 17.74 15.57
CA SER A 101 -20.52 16.63 15.44
C SER A 101 -20.28 15.93 16.78
N PHE A 102 -20.08 16.69 17.86
CA PHE A 102 -19.83 16.11 19.19
C PHE A 102 -21.04 15.33 19.70
N MET A 103 -22.26 15.87 19.58
CA MET A 103 -23.48 15.19 20.03
C MET A 103 -23.73 13.88 19.28
N ILE A 104 -23.55 13.86 17.96
CA ILE A 104 -23.70 12.66 17.15
C ILE A 104 -22.63 11.64 17.53
N THR A 105 -21.38 12.07 17.70
CA THR A 105 -20.27 11.18 18.06
C THR A 105 -20.47 10.56 19.44
N PHE A 106 -20.93 11.33 20.42
CA PHE A 106 -21.29 10.83 21.75
C PHE A 106 -22.41 9.78 21.66
N GLY A 107 -23.42 10.01 20.83
CA GLY A 107 -24.48 9.05 20.57
C GLY A 107 -23.97 7.74 19.97
N ILE A 108 -23.13 7.81 18.93
CA ILE A 108 -22.54 6.64 18.26
C ILE A 108 -21.70 5.82 19.24
N GLN A 109 -20.76 6.46 19.95
CA GLN A 109 -19.85 5.77 20.87
C GLN A 109 -20.57 5.20 22.10
N GLY A 110 -21.52 5.95 22.66
CA GLY A 110 -22.32 5.51 23.80
C GLY A 110 -23.19 4.29 23.46
N ILE A 111 -23.89 4.33 22.32
CA ILE A 111 -24.69 3.19 21.85
C ILE A 111 -23.80 1.99 21.53
N MET A 112 -22.66 2.20 20.88
CA MET A 112 -21.72 1.13 20.51
C MET A 112 -21.20 0.39 21.74
N LEU A 113 -20.80 1.10 22.79
CA LEU A 113 -20.30 0.49 24.04
C LEU A 113 -21.40 -0.28 24.78
N ILE A 114 -22.60 0.29 24.89
CA ILE A 114 -23.74 -0.36 25.55
C ILE A 114 -24.14 -1.65 24.80
N ILE A 115 -24.22 -1.59 23.47
CA ILE A 115 -24.61 -2.75 22.68
C ILE A 115 -23.52 -3.83 22.71
N ALA A 116 -22.23 -3.47 22.67
CA ALA A 116 -21.15 -4.43 22.84
C ALA A 116 -21.26 -5.21 24.16
N TRP A 117 -21.62 -4.50 25.25
CA TRP A 117 -21.87 -5.12 26.55
C TRP A 117 -23.09 -6.05 26.53
N LEU A 118 -24.22 -5.60 25.98
CA LEU A 118 -25.45 -6.41 25.88
C LEU A 118 -25.24 -7.66 25.02
N ILE A 119 -24.46 -7.56 23.95
CA ILE A 119 -24.07 -8.71 23.14
C ILE A 119 -23.27 -9.69 24.01
N GLY A 120 -22.30 -9.22 24.79
CA GLY A 120 -21.54 -10.05 25.74
C GLY A 120 -22.40 -10.80 26.74
N GLU A 121 -23.35 -10.12 27.40
CA GLU A 121 -24.29 -10.73 28.33
C GLU A 121 -25.16 -11.82 27.66
N SER A 122 -25.52 -11.58 26.40
CA SER A 122 -26.35 -12.51 25.64
C SER A 122 -25.60 -13.78 25.20
N PHE A 123 -24.29 -13.70 24.96
CA PHE A 123 -23.45 -14.89 24.74
C PHE A 123 -23.26 -15.68 26.02
N ALA A 124 -23.05 -15.00 27.15
CA ALA A 124 -22.89 -15.64 28.45
C ALA A 124 -24.13 -16.47 28.84
N THR A 125 -25.32 -15.89 28.69
CA THR A 125 -26.60 -16.55 29.05
C THR A 125 -27.06 -17.61 28.04
N GLY A 126 -26.59 -17.55 26.79
CA GLY A 126 -26.94 -18.49 25.73
C GLY A 126 -26.19 -19.83 25.80
N MET A 127 -24.99 -19.85 26.38
CA MET A 127 -24.13 -21.05 26.42
C MET A 127 -24.56 -22.11 27.46
N SER A 128 -25.29 -21.75 28.52
CA SER A 128 -25.72 -22.69 29.58
C SER A 128 -27.10 -23.35 29.34
N GLN A 129 -27.81 -22.98 28.27
CA GLN A 129 -29.13 -23.53 27.94
C GLN A 129 -29.04 -24.89 27.24
N ARG A 130 -29.52 -25.95 27.89
CA ARG A 130 -29.72 -27.27 27.24
C ARG A 130 -31.05 -27.31 26.50
N ALA A 131 -31.05 -27.80 25.27
CA ALA A 131 -32.28 -28.07 24.54
C ALA A 131 -33.05 -29.21 25.23
N ALA A 132 -34.36 -29.06 25.40
CA ALA A 132 -35.22 -30.20 25.70
C ALA A 132 -35.05 -31.24 24.58
N ALA A 133 -34.75 -32.48 24.94
CA ALA A 133 -34.56 -33.55 23.96
C ALA A 133 -35.86 -33.73 23.14
N PRO A 134 -35.83 -33.59 21.80
CA PRO A 134 -37.00 -33.90 20.99
C PRO A 134 -37.20 -35.42 20.96
N SER A 135 -38.36 -35.87 21.45
CA SER A 135 -38.79 -37.25 21.36
C SER A 135 -39.21 -37.58 19.92
N GLY A 136 -38.28 -38.13 19.13
CA GLY A 136 -38.56 -38.71 17.82
C GLY A 136 -37.59 -38.28 16.72
N GLY A 137 -36.50 -39.02 16.53
CA GLY A 137 -35.57 -38.86 15.41
C GLY A 137 -35.36 -40.17 14.65
N LEU A 138 -35.18 -40.09 13.33
CA LEU A 138 -34.91 -41.24 12.44
C LEU A 138 -33.58 -41.96 12.79
N PRO A 139 -33.43 -43.25 12.44
CA PRO A 139 -32.25 -44.05 12.77
C PRO A 139 -30.96 -43.51 12.11
N ARG A 140 -29.87 -43.43 12.90
CA ARG A 140 -28.53 -42.92 12.53
C ARG A 140 -27.97 -43.33 11.15
N PRO A 141 -28.11 -44.58 10.66
CA PRO A 141 -27.55 -44.94 9.35
C PRO A 141 -28.27 -44.25 8.18
N LEU A 142 -29.57 -43.99 8.29
CA LEU A 142 -30.35 -43.31 7.26
C LEU A 142 -29.97 -41.82 7.18
N GLN A 143 -29.67 -41.21 8.33
CA GLN A 143 -29.23 -39.82 8.44
C GLN A 143 -27.85 -39.60 7.79
N ALA A 144 -26.93 -40.57 7.95
CA ALA A 144 -25.62 -40.54 7.30
C ALA A 144 -25.71 -40.69 5.76
N ALA A 145 -26.55 -41.61 5.28
CA ALA A 145 -26.76 -41.81 3.84
C ALA A 145 -27.38 -40.58 3.16
N MET A 146 -28.37 -39.95 3.82
CA MET A 146 -29.04 -38.76 3.30
C MET A 146 -28.13 -37.53 3.37
N GLY A 147 -27.28 -37.41 4.39
CA GLY A 147 -26.24 -36.38 4.48
C GLY A 147 -25.15 -36.52 3.40
N GLY A 148 -24.74 -37.75 3.09
CA GLY A 148 -23.79 -38.03 2.00
C GLY A 148 -24.33 -37.62 0.63
N LEU A 149 -25.60 -37.93 0.36
CA LEU A 149 -26.26 -37.58 -0.91
C LEU A 149 -26.39 -36.05 -1.10
N ILE A 150 -26.72 -35.31 -0.03
CA ILE A 150 -26.78 -33.85 -0.06
C ILE A 150 -25.38 -33.25 -0.28
N GLY A 151 -24.36 -33.78 0.38
CA GLY A 151 -22.97 -33.33 0.20
C GLY A 151 -22.46 -33.49 -1.24
N VAL A 152 -22.79 -34.61 -1.89
CA VAL A 152 -22.43 -34.86 -3.30
C VAL A 152 -23.14 -33.88 -4.24
N LEU A 153 -24.44 -33.61 -4.02
CA LEU A 153 -25.19 -32.64 -4.82
C LEU A 153 -24.66 -31.20 -4.67
N LEU A 154 -24.17 -30.85 -3.49
CA LEU A 154 -23.58 -29.54 -3.21
C LEU A 154 -22.22 -29.38 -3.91
N PHE A 155 -21.39 -30.43 -3.88
CA PHE A 155 -20.12 -30.47 -4.59
C PHE A 155 -20.30 -30.33 -6.10
N ILE A 156 -21.26 -31.06 -6.70
CA ILE A 156 -21.58 -30.95 -8.13
C ILE A 156 -22.03 -29.53 -8.48
N SER A 157 -22.85 -28.91 -7.62
CA SER A 157 -23.37 -27.55 -7.83
C SER A 157 -22.27 -26.49 -7.78
N VAL A 158 -21.32 -26.60 -6.84
CA VAL A 158 -20.16 -25.69 -6.71
C VAL A 158 -19.14 -25.91 -7.83
N ALA A 159 -18.89 -27.17 -8.21
CA ALA A 159 -17.99 -27.51 -9.32
C ALA A 159 -18.52 -26.98 -10.67
N ALA A 160 -19.83 -27.07 -10.90
CA ALA A 160 -20.47 -26.47 -12.08
C ALA A 160 -20.28 -24.94 -12.10
N MET A 161 -20.46 -24.26 -10.96
CA MET A 161 -20.27 -22.81 -10.87
C MET A 161 -18.82 -22.38 -11.16
N PHE A 162 -17.84 -23.18 -10.76
CA PHE A 162 -16.42 -22.89 -10.98
C PHE A 162 -16.00 -23.10 -12.43
N LEU A 163 -16.54 -24.13 -13.10
CA LEU A 163 -16.26 -24.41 -14.52
C LEU A 163 -16.85 -23.34 -15.45
N PHE A 164 -18.01 -22.75 -15.12
CA PHE A 164 -18.63 -21.71 -15.93
C PHE A 164 -18.00 -20.31 -15.78
N ARG A 165 -17.37 -20.01 -14.63
CA ARG A 165 -16.76 -18.69 -14.38
C ARG A 165 -15.41 -18.49 -15.09
N GLY A 166 -14.76 -19.58 -15.53
CA GLY A 166 -13.46 -19.56 -16.22
C GLY A 166 -13.49 -18.95 -17.63
N SER A 167 -14.67 -18.73 -18.24
CA SER A 167 -14.79 -18.17 -19.59
C SER A 167 -14.82 -16.63 -19.64
N LEU A 168 -14.85 -15.95 -18.49
CA LEU A 168 -15.06 -14.49 -18.41
C LEU A 168 -13.77 -13.64 -18.48
N PHE A 169 -12.58 -14.28 -18.53
CA PHE A 169 -11.28 -13.60 -18.60
C PHE A 169 -10.42 -14.01 -19.81
N GLY A 170 -10.97 -14.73 -20.78
CA GLY A 170 -10.29 -15.10 -22.03
C GLY A 170 -10.82 -14.31 -23.22
N THR A 171 -9.98 -13.48 -23.84
CA THR A 171 -10.25 -12.91 -25.17
C THR A 171 -10.15 -14.02 -26.22
N SER A 172 -11.28 -14.63 -26.58
CA SER A 172 -11.37 -15.48 -27.78
C SER A 172 -12.76 -15.38 -28.40
N ASP A 173 -12.80 -14.88 -29.63
CA ASP A 173 -13.96 -14.88 -30.52
C ASP A 173 -14.48 -16.30 -30.73
N SER A 174 -15.57 -16.67 -30.05
CA SER A 174 -16.44 -17.80 -30.42
C SER A 174 -17.81 -17.62 -29.77
N PRO A 175 -18.93 -17.89 -30.48
CA PRO A 175 -20.26 -17.71 -29.93
C PRO A 175 -20.55 -18.77 -28.85
N PRO A 176 -21.15 -18.42 -27.71
CA PRO A 176 -21.49 -19.38 -26.68
C PRO A 176 -22.68 -20.23 -27.12
N ALA A 177 -22.58 -21.56 -26.94
CA ALA A 177 -23.69 -22.49 -27.13
C ALA A 177 -24.79 -22.22 -26.07
N PRO A 178 -26.08 -22.41 -26.41
CA PRO A 178 -27.18 -22.06 -25.53
C PRO A 178 -27.44 -23.19 -24.53
N VAL A 179 -27.03 -23.01 -23.27
CA VAL A 179 -27.61 -23.78 -22.16
C VAL A 179 -28.30 -22.78 -21.24
N ALA A 180 -29.63 -22.73 -21.35
CA ALA A 180 -30.50 -21.91 -20.54
C ALA A 180 -30.64 -22.52 -19.14
N MET A 181 -29.76 -22.14 -18.21
CA MET A 181 -30.04 -22.23 -16.76
C MET A 181 -29.36 -21.04 -16.08
N GLY A 182 -30.17 -20.10 -15.60
CA GLY A 182 -29.69 -18.85 -15.02
C GLY A 182 -28.97 -19.06 -13.69
N ASP A 183 -27.84 -18.37 -13.52
CA ASP A 183 -26.98 -18.36 -12.32
C ASP A 183 -27.75 -18.21 -10.99
N GLY A 184 -28.89 -17.52 -11.00
CA GLY A 184 -29.73 -17.34 -9.82
C GLY A 184 -30.31 -18.66 -9.27
N LEU A 185 -30.64 -19.63 -10.12
CA LEU A 185 -31.23 -20.90 -9.70
C LEU A 185 -30.19 -21.78 -8.99
N LEU A 186 -28.95 -21.81 -9.48
CA LEU A 186 -27.85 -22.57 -8.88
C LEU A 186 -27.48 -22.05 -7.49
N ILE A 187 -27.52 -20.73 -7.28
CA ILE A 187 -27.28 -20.11 -5.97
C ILE A 187 -28.40 -20.48 -4.98
N ILE A 188 -29.66 -20.49 -5.43
CA ILE A 188 -30.81 -20.88 -4.59
C ILE A 188 -30.74 -22.37 -4.24
N VAL A 189 -30.39 -23.23 -5.19
CA VAL A 189 -30.24 -24.68 -4.97
C VAL A 189 -29.06 -24.98 -4.04
N ALA A 190 -27.92 -24.32 -4.22
CA ALA A 190 -26.79 -24.44 -3.30
C ALA A 190 -27.16 -23.95 -1.89
N GLY A 191 -27.87 -22.82 -1.77
CA GLY A 191 -28.37 -22.31 -0.49
C GLY A 191 -29.33 -23.26 0.22
N LEU A 192 -30.26 -23.89 -0.53
CA LEU A 192 -31.18 -24.90 0.00
C LEU A 192 -30.47 -26.19 0.42
N LEU A 193 -29.45 -26.64 -0.33
CA LEU A 193 -28.66 -27.81 0.01
C LEU A 193 -27.78 -27.58 1.25
N ILE A 194 -27.21 -26.37 1.41
CA ILE A 194 -26.51 -25.97 2.64
C ILE A 194 -27.49 -25.96 3.84
N ALA A 195 -28.67 -25.36 3.68
CA ALA A 195 -29.68 -25.33 4.73
C ALA A 195 -30.16 -26.74 5.12
N ALA A 196 -30.33 -27.64 4.15
CA ALA A 196 -30.71 -29.04 4.37
C ALA A 196 -29.59 -29.83 5.07
N LEU A 197 -28.33 -29.62 4.69
CA LEU A 197 -27.17 -30.24 5.34
C LEU A 197 -27.04 -29.80 6.81
N VAL A 198 -27.22 -28.50 7.07
CA VAL A 198 -27.20 -27.91 8.42
C VAL A 198 -28.35 -28.44 9.29
N ALA A 199 -29.55 -28.54 8.73
CA ALA A 199 -30.70 -29.13 9.43
C ALA A 199 -30.45 -30.61 9.78
N LEU A 200 -29.83 -31.39 8.89
CA LEU A 200 -29.57 -32.81 9.10
C LEU A 200 -28.47 -33.09 10.14
N TYR A 201 -27.42 -32.26 10.17
CA TYR A 201 -26.28 -32.40 11.09
C TYR A 201 -26.48 -31.71 12.44
N SER A 202 -27.60 -31.02 12.63
CA SER A 202 -27.96 -30.34 13.89
C SER A 202 -28.06 -31.26 15.12
N ALA A 203 -28.15 -32.58 14.90
CA ALA A 203 -28.19 -33.60 15.95
C ALA A 203 -26.81 -34.13 16.37
N SER A 204 -25.73 -33.81 15.65
CA SER A 204 -24.37 -34.26 15.97
C SER A 204 -23.70 -33.37 17.03
N ASP A 205 -22.98 -33.98 17.99
CA ASP A 205 -22.36 -33.26 19.12
C ASP A 205 -21.26 -32.28 18.70
N VAL A 206 -20.72 -32.42 17.48
CA VAL A 206 -19.74 -31.48 16.88
C VAL A 206 -20.40 -30.18 16.44
N VAL A 207 -21.67 -30.22 16.00
CA VAL A 207 -22.38 -29.07 15.40
C VAL A 207 -23.27 -28.33 16.41
N LYS A 208 -23.69 -28.99 17.50
CA LYS A 208 -24.45 -28.37 18.60
C LYS A 208 -23.85 -27.07 19.16
N PRO A 209 -22.55 -26.96 19.49
CA PRO A 209 -22.00 -25.71 20.03
C PRO A 209 -21.98 -24.56 19.01
N TYR A 210 -21.77 -24.86 17.72
CA TYR A 210 -21.81 -23.88 16.63
C TYR A 210 -23.25 -23.44 16.30
N LEU A 211 -24.22 -24.35 16.36
CA LEU A 211 -25.65 -24.03 16.20
C LEU A 211 -26.21 -23.24 17.40
N GLN A 212 -25.72 -23.50 18.61
CA GLN A 212 -26.06 -22.70 19.79
C GLN A 212 -25.53 -21.27 19.63
N SER A 213 -24.29 -21.10 19.19
CA SER A 213 -23.68 -19.78 18.94
C SER A 213 -24.41 -18.99 17.85
N THR A 214 -24.72 -19.64 16.72
CA THR A 214 -25.49 -18.99 15.62
C THR A 214 -26.92 -18.67 16.01
N ARG A 215 -27.56 -19.48 16.87
CA ARG A 215 -28.91 -19.21 17.41
C ARG A 215 -28.92 -18.00 18.35
N VAL A 216 -27.89 -17.83 19.18
CA VAL A 216 -27.74 -16.65 20.05
C VAL A 216 -27.54 -15.40 19.19
N ILE A 217 -26.67 -15.47 18.16
CA ILE A 217 -26.47 -14.39 17.19
C ILE A 217 -27.79 -14.03 16.49
N ALA A 218 -28.57 -15.02 16.04
CA ALA A 218 -29.85 -14.79 15.36
C ALA A 218 -30.94 -14.20 16.28
N LYS A 219 -31.05 -14.67 17.53
CA LYS A 219 -31.99 -14.10 18.51
C LYS A 219 -31.70 -12.63 18.82
N ASN A 220 -30.42 -12.25 18.77
CA ASN A 220 -29.95 -10.90 19.05
C ASN A 220 -29.52 -10.16 17.77
N ALA A 221 -30.02 -10.56 16.60
CA ALA A 221 -29.61 -10.00 15.32
C ALA A 221 -29.82 -8.48 15.25
N MET A 222 -30.86 -7.96 15.92
CA MET A 222 -31.11 -6.53 16.00
C MET A 222 -29.96 -5.78 16.71
N LEU A 223 -29.44 -6.33 17.81
CA LEU A 223 -28.29 -5.76 18.53
C LEU A 223 -27.05 -5.77 17.64
N TRP A 224 -26.83 -6.86 16.90
CA TRP A 224 -25.74 -6.95 15.93
C TRP A 224 -25.84 -5.95 14.79
N VAL A 225 -27.03 -5.75 14.22
CA VAL A 225 -27.26 -4.75 13.15
C VAL A 225 -27.03 -3.34 13.68
N MET A 226 -27.55 -3.02 14.87
CA MET A 226 -27.32 -1.72 15.50
C MET A 226 -25.83 -1.50 15.82
N PHE A 227 -25.13 -2.52 16.32
CA PHE A 227 -23.70 -2.47 16.58
C PHE A 227 -22.91 -2.21 15.30
N LEU A 228 -23.15 -3.01 14.24
CA LEU A 228 -22.46 -2.87 12.96
C LEU A 228 -22.76 -1.53 12.27
N ALA A 229 -23.98 -1.00 12.40
CA ALA A 229 -24.32 0.33 11.88
C ALA A 229 -23.58 1.45 12.63
N CYS A 230 -23.48 1.37 13.96
CA CYS A 230 -22.72 2.33 14.76
C CYS A 230 -21.21 2.21 14.49
N MET A 231 -20.69 0.98 14.42
CA MET A 231 -19.30 0.69 14.08
C MET A 231 -18.94 1.19 12.68
N ALA A 232 -19.75 0.90 11.67
CA ALA A 232 -19.51 1.37 10.30
C ALA A 232 -19.49 2.91 10.24
N SER A 233 -20.41 3.57 10.94
CA SER A 233 -20.45 5.03 11.03
C SER A 233 -19.21 5.59 11.75
N SER A 234 -18.81 4.97 12.87
CA SER A 234 -17.62 5.34 13.64
C SER A 234 -16.33 5.19 12.83
N VAL A 235 -16.11 4.01 12.23
CA VAL A 235 -14.98 3.69 11.36
C VAL A 235 -14.90 4.66 10.19
N PHE A 236 -16.04 4.97 9.56
CA PHE A 236 -16.11 5.87 8.41
C PHE A 236 -15.56 7.26 8.73
N PHE A 237 -16.06 7.91 9.79
CA PHE A 237 -15.58 9.25 10.16
C PHE A 237 -14.17 9.21 10.79
N SER A 238 -13.86 8.15 11.55
CA SER A 238 -12.52 7.95 12.12
C SER A 238 -11.45 7.77 11.02
N PHE A 239 -11.81 7.10 9.92
CA PHE A 239 -10.95 6.94 8.75
C PHE A 239 -10.62 8.29 8.10
N ASP A 240 -11.60 9.16 7.87
CA ASP A 240 -11.36 10.49 7.26
C ASP A 240 -10.36 11.32 8.09
N SER A 241 -10.55 11.37 9.42
CA SER A 241 -9.62 12.06 10.32
C SER A 241 -8.20 11.49 10.23
N ARG A 242 -8.03 10.16 10.28
CA ARG A 242 -6.71 9.52 10.17
C ARG A 242 -6.08 9.67 8.79
N PHE A 243 -6.89 9.63 7.73
CA PHE A 243 -6.42 9.83 6.37
C PHE A 243 -5.86 11.25 6.18
N ASN A 244 -6.53 12.26 6.76
CA ASN A 244 -6.04 13.64 6.75
C ASN A 244 -4.77 13.83 7.59
N ALA A 245 -4.61 13.11 8.69
CA ALA A 245 -3.40 13.15 9.50
C ALA A 245 -2.19 12.44 8.84
N ILE A 246 -2.44 11.36 8.09
CA ILE A 246 -1.38 10.55 7.45
C ILE A 246 -0.99 11.10 6.08
N PHE A 247 -1.91 11.75 5.36
CA PHE A 247 -1.67 12.25 4.01
C PHE A 247 -1.84 13.79 3.93
N PRO A 248 -0.76 14.57 4.16
CA PRO A 248 -0.82 16.03 4.18
C PRO A 248 -1.12 16.63 2.80
N GLN A 249 -1.67 17.85 2.77
CA GLN A 249 -2.09 18.52 1.52
C GLN A 249 -0.96 18.68 0.49
N GLU A 250 0.29 18.81 0.91
CA GLU A 250 1.44 18.99 0.01
C GLU A 250 1.73 17.71 -0.81
N GLU A 251 1.62 16.53 -0.20
CA GLU A 251 1.78 15.26 -0.92
C GLU A 251 0.61 14.97 -1.85
N ARG A 252 -0.61 15.44 -1.51
CA ARG A 252 -1.79 15.37 -2.38
C ARG A 252 -1.58 16.14 -3.68
N VAL A 253 -1.07 17.36 -3.60
CA VAL A 253 -0.80 18.20 -4.78
C VAL A 253 0.25 17.54 -5.66
N ARG A 254 1.34 17.02 -5.08
CA ARG A 254 2.41 16.35 -5.82
C ARG A 254 1.96 15.04 -6.47
N ALA A 255 1.16 14.23 -5.77
CA ALA A 255 0.58 13.01 -6.32
C ALA A 255 -0.45 13.32 -7.42
N ALA A 256 -1.25 14.38 -7.25
CA ALA A 256 -2.19 14.86 -8.25
C ALA A 256 -1.47 15.37 -9.52
N GLU A 257 -0.33 16.05 -9.39
CA GLU A 257 0.51 16.46 -10.53
C GLU A 257 1.04 15.26 -11.31
N LEU A 258 1.57 14.24 -10.63
CA LEU A 258 2.04 13.00 -11.27
C LEU A 258 0.90 12.23 -11.95
N ARG A 259 -0.27 12.16 -11.32
CA ARG A 259 -1.47 11.53 -11.90
C ARG A 259 -1.95 12.30 -13.13
N ALA A 260 -1.98 13.63 -13.06
CA ALA A 260 -2.36 14.50 -14.17
C ALA A 260 -1.40 14.39 -15.36
N GLN A 261 -0.09 14.25 -15.12
CA GLN A 261 0.88 14.00 -16.18
C GLN A 261 0.58 12.70 -16.93
N ASN A 262 0.33 11.60 -16.22
CA ASN A 262 0.00 10.31 -16.84
C ASN A 262 -1.35 10.34 -17.57
N GLN A 263 -2.37 10.97 -16.98
CA GLN A 263 -3.69 11.10 -17.60
C GLN A 263 -3.64 11.97 -18.86
N VAL A 264 -2.93 13.10 -18.82
CA VAL A 264 -2.76 13.98 -19.99
C VAL A 264 -1.92 13.30 -21.08
N ALA A 265 -0.89 12.53 -20.72
CA ALA A 265 -0.16 11.70 -21.68
C ALA A 265 -1.10 10.69 -22.39
N GLY A 266 -1.98 10.04 -21.63
CA GLY A 266 -3.02 9.15 -22.18
C GLY A 266 -3.99 9.89 -23.12
N ILE A 267 -4.46 11.09 -22.75
CA ILE A 267 -5.33 11.90 -23.62
C ILE A 267 -4.63 12.29 -24.92
N ILE A 268 -3.35 12.69 -24.86
CA ILE A 268 -2.58 13.04 -26.06
C ILE A 268 -2.39 11.82 -26.95
N ALA A 269 -2.15 10.64 -26.38
CA ALA A 269 -2.10 9.39 -27.14
C ALA A 269 -3.46 9.06 -27.78
N ASP A 270 -4.56 9.19 -27.04
CA ASP A 270 -5.94 9.03 -27.55
C ASP A 270 -6.22 10.00 -28.71
N ILE A 271 -5.82 11.27 -28.59
CA ILE A 271 -5.94 12.27 -29.66
C ILE A 271 -5.15 11.79 -30.89
N GLY A 272 -3.90 11.39 -30.72
CA GLY A 272 -3.06 10.89 -31.83
C GLY A 272 -3.66 9.67 -32.52
N GLN A 273 -4.18 8.70 -31.77
CA GLN A 273 -4.83 7.52 -32.33
C GLN A 273 -6.14 7.87 -33.04
N THR A 274 -6.91 8.82 -32.50
CA THR A 274 -8.15 9.30 -33.13
C THR A 274 -7.86 10.03 -34.43
N ILE A 275 -6.82 10.88 -34.48
CA ILE A 275 -6.35 11.53 -35.71
C ILE A 275 -6.01 10.48 -36.77
N GLU A 276 -5.21 9.48 -36.43
CA GLU A 276 -4.77 8.46 -37.39
C GLU A 276 -5.96 7.65 -37.92
N THR A 277 -6.87 7.24 -37.03
CA THR A 277 -8.09 6.52 -37.40
C THR A 277 -8.98 7.35 -38.33
N ARG A 278 -9.20 8.63 -38.00
CA ARG A 278 -10.01 9.54 -38.82
C ARG A 278 -9.34 9.89 -40.14
N ARG A 279 -8.01 9.96 -40.18
CA ARG A 279 -7.24 10.20 -41.40
C ARG A 279 -7.42 9.07 -42.40
N VAL A 280 -7.34 7.81 -41.95
CA VAL A 280 -7.60 6.64 -42.80
C VAL A 280 -9.05 6.62 -43.29
N GLN A 281 -10.02 6.91 -42.41
CA GLN A 281 -11.44 6.98 -42.81
C GLN A 281 -11.73 8.11 -43.80
N ALA A 282 -11.17 9.30 -43.58
CA ALA A 282 -11.33 10.46 -44.45
C ALA A 282 -10.65 10.24 -45.82
N ALA A 283 -9.50 9.55 -45.85
CA ALA A 283 -8.85 9.13 -47.08
C ALA A 283 -9.71 8.14 -47.89
N ASP A 284 -10.29 7.13 -47.24
CA ASP A 284 -11.20 6.18 -47.90
C ASP A 284 -12.48 6.86 -48.42
N GLN A 285 -13.03 7.81 -47.66
CA GLN A 285 -14.18 8.61 -48.10
C GLN A 285 -13.85 9.53 -49.27
N LEU A 286 -12.65 10.13 -49.29
CA LEU A 286 -12.19 10.98 -50.39
C LEU A 286 -12.20 10.21 -51.71
N PHE A 287 -11.62 9.01 -51.75
CA PHE A 287 -11.54 8.21 -52.99
C PHE A 287 -12.89 7.66 -53.47
N LYS A 288 -13.90 7.65 -52.59
CA LYS A 288 -15.29 7.30 -52.92
C LYS A 288 -16.16 8.50 -53.28
N SER A 289 -15.67 9.72 -53.06
CA SER A 289 -16.41 10.94 -53.32
C SER A 289 -16.62 11.17 -54.82
N GLU A 290 -17.79 11.71 -55.18
CA GLU A 290 -18.13 12.04 -56.57
C GLU A 290 -17.16 13.07 -57.16
N GLY A 291 -16.71 14.03 -56.35
CA GLY A 291 -15.74 15.06 -56.74
C GLY A 291 -14.37 14.48 -57.12
N TRP A 292 -13.87 13.50 -56.36
CA TRP A 292 -12.61 12.82 -56.70
C TRP A 292 -12.76 11.90 -57.91
N LEU A 293 -13.83 11.10 -57.98
CA LEU A 293 -14.05 10.18 -59.10
C LEU A 293 -14.17 10.92 -60.44
N ALA A 294 -14.82 12.08 -60.45
CA ALA A 294 -14.88 12.93 -61.64
C ALA A 294 -13.50 13.46 -62.05
N TYR A 295 -12.69 13.90 -61.08
CA TYR A 295 -11.33 14.38 -61.34
C TYR A 295 -10.41 13.25 -61.82
N ASP A 296 -10.43 12.09 -61.16
CA ASP A 296 -9.62 10.92 -61.55
C ASP A 296 -9.99 10.42 -62.95
N ALA A 297 -11.26 10.50 -63.36
CA ALA A 297 -11.68 10.19 -64.72
C ALA A 297 -11.08 11.15 -65.77
N GLU A 298 -10.96 12.45 -65.49
CA GLU A 298 -10.28 13.41 -66.37
C GLU A 298 -8.77 13.15 -66.43
N LEU A 299 -8.15 12.83 -65.28
CA LEU A 299 -6.73 12.44 -65.22
C LEU A 299 -6.46 11.17 -66.03
N ASP A 300 -7.38 10.21 -66.03
CA ASP A 300 -7.22 8.95 -66.76
C ASP A 300 -7.41 9.12 -68.27
N LYS A 301 -8.33 10.01 -68.69
CA LYS A 301 -8.44 10.42 -70.10
C LYS A 301 -7.16 11.08 -70.59
N LEU A 302 -6.55 11.97 -69.78
CA LEU A 302 -5.28 12.61 -70.11
C LEU A 302 -4.12 11.59 -70.18
N ALA A 303 -4.04 10.65 -69.22
CA ALA A 303 -3.06 9.56 -69.25
C ALA A 303 -3.22 8.68 -70.51
N THR A 304 -4.46 8.41 -70.91
CA THR A 304 -4.74 7.60 -72.10
C THR A 304 -4.44 8.34 -73.40
N ALA A 305 -4.76 9.63 -73.46
CA ALA A 305 -4.47 10.48 -74.63
C ALA A 305 -2.97 10.73 -74.85
N SER A 306 -2.18 10.72 -73.77
CA SER A 306 -0.73 10.92 -73.79
C SER A 306 0.07 9.65 -74.12
N ARG A 307 -0.47 8.45 -73.87
CA ARG A 307 0.14 7.17 -74.29
C ARG A 307 0.31 7.12 -75.82
N GLY A 308 1.56 7.13 -76.28
CA GLY A 308 1.92 7.13 -77.70
C GLY A 308 2.10 8.52 -78.34
N ALA A 309 1.87 9.60 -77.60
CA ALA A 309 2.18 10.97 -78.04
C ALA A 309 3.64 11.39 -77.73
N GLU A 310 4.33 10.64 -76.87
CA GLU A 310 5.70 10.90 -76.39
C GLU A 310 6.70 11.08 -77.53
N LYS A 311 6.74 10.15 -78.51
CA LYS A 311 7.63 10.24 -79.67
C LYS A 311 7.33 11.44 -80.58
N LEU A 312 6.07 11.87 -80.63
CA LEU A 312 5.65 13.00 -81.47
C LEU A 312 6.04 14.34 -80.82
N ILE A 313 5.97 14.42 -79.50
CA ILE A 313 6.42 15.59 -78.72
C ILE A 313 7.96 15.65 -78.75
N GLU A 314 8.64 14.52 -78.54
CA GLU A 314 10.12 14.45 -78.58
C GLU A 314 10.67 14.92 -79.93
N ALA A 315 10.10 14.43 -81.05
CA ALA A 315 10.51 14.85 -82.39
C ALA A 315 10.40 16.37 -82.61
N PHE A 316 9.29 16.98 -82.19
CA PHE A 316 9.07 18.42 -82.33
C PHE A 316 10.02 19.26 -81.47
N TYR A 317 10.32 18.82 -80.24
CA TYR A 317 11.22 19.53 -79.34
C TYR A 317 12.70 19.38 -79.76
N VAL A 318 13.10 18.21 -80.27
CA VAL A 318 14.45 17.98 -80.80
C VAL A 318 14.70 18.90 -82.01
N GLU A 319 13.73 19.02 -82.91
CA GLU A 319 13.82 19.90 -84.09
C GLU A 319 14.05 21.37 -83.70
N GLN A 320 13.28 21.90 -82.74
CA GLN A 320 13.49 23.28 -82.26
C GLN A 320 14.82 23.49 -81.54
N MET A 321 15.30 22.50 -80.78
CA MET A 321 16.57 22.59 -80.07
C MET A 321 17.76 22.57 -81.04
N GLU A 322 17.67 21.81 -82.13
CA GLU A 322 18.68 21.80 -83.18
C GLU A 322 18.78 23.12 -83.93
N GLU A 323 17.66 23.75 -84.30
CA GLU A 323 17.64 25.07 -84.94
C GLU A 323 18.27 26.15 -84.05
N ARG A 324 17.95 26.15 -82.75
CA ARG A 324 18.53 27.10 -81.78
C ARG A 324 20.03 26.89 -81.59
N ARG A 325 20.50 25.64 -81.55
CA ARG A 325 21.94 25.31 -81.46
C ARG A 325 22.71 25.76 -82.69
N ARG A 326 22.15 25.59 -83.89
CA ARG A 326 22.76 26.08 -85.14
C ARG A 326 22.94 27.61 -85.11
N GLY A 327 21.92 28.35 -84.70
CA GLY A 327 22.00 29.82 -84.58
C GLY A 327 23.06 30.31 -83.58
N ILE A 328 23.23 29.62 -82.44
CA ILE A 328 24.28 29.97 -81.46
C ILE A 328 25.68 29.65 -82.00
N ALA A 329 25.87 28.49 -82.64
CA ALA A 329 27.16 28.09 -83.19
C ALA A 329 27.70 29.08 -84.24
N GLU A 330 26.82 29.56 -85.13
CA GLU A 330 27.18 30.58 -86.14
C GLU A 330 27.65 31.91 -85.51
N GLN A 331 27.06 32.33 -84.38
CA GLN A 331 27.50 33.55 -83.69
C GLN A 331 28.82 33.33 -82.93
N GLN A 332 29.07 32.13 -82.41
CA GLN A 332 30.34 31.80 -81.76
C GLN A 332 31.52 31.82 -82.74
N GLU A 333 31.31 31.35 -83.97
CA GLU A 333 32.33 31.42 -85.04
C GLU A 333 32.68 32.88 -85.41
N ARG A 334 31.68 33.77 -85.45
CA ARG A 334 31.88 35.21 -85.70
C ARG A 334 32.70 35.89 -84.60
N ILE A 335 32.51 35.50 -83.33
CA ILE A 335 33.29 36.03 -82.21
C ILE A 335 34.74 35.55 -82.29
N ALA A 336 34.95 34.24 -82.52
CA ALA A 336 36.30 33.68 -82.62
C ALA A 336 37.13 34.32 -83.75
N THR A 337 36.50 34.57 -84.90
CA THR A 337 37.13 35.24 -86.04
C THR A 337 37.41 36.73 -85.76
N ALA A 338 36.49 37.45 -85.11
CA ALA A 338 36.70 38.84 -84.69
C ALA A 338 37.80 38.99 -83.62
N GLN A 339 37.86 38.09 -82.64
CA GLN A 339 38.89 38.11 -81.58
C GLN A 339 40.29 37.81 -82.12
N SER A 340 40.41 36.85 -83.05
CA SER A 340 41.70 36.53 -83.70
C SER A 340 42.24 37.73 -84.50
N SER A 341 41.37 38.40 -85.26
CA SER A 341 41.75 39.60 -86.02
C SER A 341 42.07 40.80 -85.13
N GLN A 342 41.37 40.94 -83.99
CA GLN A 342 41.68 41.94 -82.95
C GLN A 342 43.09 41.74 -82.38
N ALA A 343 43.47 40.50 -82.04
CA ALA A 343 44.78 40.19 -81.48
C ALA A 343 45.94 40.54 -82.44
N GLY A 344 45.76 40.35 -83.75
CA GLY A 344 46.76 40.75 -84.75
C GLY A 344 46.94 42.28 -84.83
N LEU A 345 45.83 43.03 -84.75
CA LEU A 345 45.84 44.50 -84.81
C LEU A 345 46.38 45.14 -83.53
N THR A 346 46.13 44.57 -82.34
CA THR A 346 46.69 45.06 -81.08
C THR A 346 48.21 44.89 -81.03
N LEU A 347 48.75 43.79 -81.55
CA LEU A 347 50.19 43.58 -81.67
C LEU A 347 50.84 44.63 -82.59
N LYS A 348 50.21 44.89 -83.74
CA LYS A 348 50.67 45.92 -84.69
C LYS A 348 50.59 47.33 -84.08
N LYS A 349 49.54 47.63 -83.31
CA LYS A 349 49.41 48.88 -82.56
C LYS A 349 50.56 49.06 -81.58
N ALA A 350 50.91 48.03 -80.81
CA ALA A 350 52.00 48.08 -79.86
C ALA A 350 53.34 48.41 -80.55
N SER A 351 53.67 47.75 -81.67
CA SER A 351 54.93 47.99 -82.37
C SER A 351 55.02 49.41 -82.97
N LEU A 352 53.93 49.92 -83.53
CA LEU A 352 53.90 51.28 -84.09
C LEU A 352 53.95 52.35 -83.00
N THR A 353 53.37 52.08 -81.83
CA THR A 353 53.42 53.01 -80.67
C THR A 353 54.85 53.12 -80.14
N GLU A 354 55.59 52.01 -80.08
CA GLU A 354 57.02 52.00 -79.71
C GLU A 354 57.88 52.76 -80.73
N GLU A 355 57.61 52.60 -82.03
CA GLU A 355 58.30 53.35 -83.08
C GLU A 355 58.07 54.87 -82.98
N VAL A 356 56.84 55.30 -82.70
CA VAL A 356 56.53 56.73 -82.46
C VAL A 356 57.26 57.26 -81.24
N ALA A 357 57.21 56.55 -80.11
CA ALA A 357 57.90 56.97 -78.89
C ALA A 357 59.42 57.13 -79.11
N ARG A 358 60.03 56.23 -79.89
CA ARG A 358 61.44 56.32 -80.27
C ARG A 358 61.72 57.56 -81.12
N LEU A 359 60.93 57.82 -82.16
CA LEU A 359 61.13 58.97 -83.05
C LEU A 359 60.83 60.31 -82.36
N GLU A 360 59.84 60.35 -81.46
CA GLU A 360 59.53 61.53 -80.66
C GLU A 360 60.65 61.88 -79.66
N ALA A 361 61.34 60.87 -79.11
CA ALA A 361 62.51 61.08 -78.27
C ALA A 361 63.73 61.61 -79.06
N GLU A 362 63.88 61.21 -80.33
CA GLU A 362 64.99 61.65 -81.20
C GLU A 362 64.80 63.08 -81.75
N ARG A 363 63.55 63.46 -82.05
CA ARG A 363 63.17 64.78 -82.61
C ARG A 363 63.76 65.99 -81.88
N PRO A 364 63.67 66.16 -80.54
CA PRO A 364 64.21 67.34 -79.86
C PRO A 364 65.73 67.45 -79.99
N GLY A 365 66.45 66.33 -80.07
CA GLY A 365 67.89 66.31 -80.33
C GLY A 365 68.23 66.86 -81.72
N LEU A 366 67.49 66.43 -82.75
CA LEU A 366 67.64 66.93 -84.12
C LEU A 366 67.26 68.42 -84.24
N VAL A 367 66.21 68.86 -83.53
CA VAL A 367 65.82 70.28 -83.48
C VAL A 367 66.88 71.13 -82.79
N ALA A 368 67.49 70.62 -81.70
CA ALA A 368 68.60 71.30 -81.05
C ALA A 368 69.81 71.41 -82.00
N GLU A 369 70.15 70.33 -82.71
CA GLU A 369 71.22 70.33 -83.73
C GLU A 369 70.93 71.39 -84.82
N LEU A 370 69.70 71.44 -85.34
CA LEU A 370 69.27 72.45 -86.30
C LEU A 370 69.43 73.88 -85.75
N GLN A 371 69.00 74.15 -84.51
CA GLN A 371 69.13 75.48 -83.89
C GLN A 371 70.58 75.88 -83.70
N THR A 372 71.46 74.95 -83.29
CA THR A 372 72.89 75.23 -83.18
C THR A 372 73.49 75.60 -84.54
N LYS A 373 73.22 74.81 -85.59
CA LYS A 373 73.70 75.08 -86.95
C LYS A 373 73.16 76.39 -87.52
N LYS A 374 71.90 76.72 -87.22
CA LYS A 374 71.28 77.99 -87.62
C LYS A 374 71.92 79.18 -86.91
N SER A 375 72.15 79.08 -85.61
CA SER A 375 72.83 80.14 -84.84
C SER A 375 74.29 80.35 -85.29
N GLU A 376 75.01 79.27 -85.62
CA GLU A 376 76.35 79.32 -86.20
C GLU A 376 76.32 80.03 -87.57
N LEU A 377 75.33 79.72 -88.42
CA LEU A 377 75.15 80.37 -89.71
C LEU A 377 74.85 81.87 -89.56
N ASP A 378 73.93 82.24 -88.66
CA ASP A 378 73.55 83.64 -88.42
C ASP A 378 74.73 84.45 -87.86
N ALA A 379 75.56 83.86 -86.99
CA ALA A 379 76.79 84.48 -86.51
C ALA A 379 77.78 84.75 -87.64
N ARG A 380 77.98 83.78 -88.54
CA ARG A 380 78.85 83.94 -89.73
C ARG A 380 78.29 84.94 -90.74
N ALA A 381 76.96 84.99 -90.92
CA ALA A 381 76.32 85.97 -91.78
C ALA A 381 76.58 87.40 -91.29
N LYS A 382 76.49 87.63 -89.97
CA LYS A 382 76.87 88.93 -89.37
C LYS A 382 78.33 89.30 -89.61
N GLU A 383 79.26 88.32 -89.55
CA GLU A 383 80.66 88.55 -89.89
C GLU A 383 80.85 88.94 -91.37
N VAL A 384 80.12 88.29 -92.29
CA VAL A 384 80.12 88.63 -93.73
C VAL A 384 79.63 90.06 -93.92
N ASP A 385 78.51 90.45 -93.29
CA ASP A 385 77.95 91.79 -93.42
C ASP A 385 78.89 92.85 -92.82
N ALA A 386 79.49 92.58 -91.66
CA ALA A 386 80.50 93.46 -91.07
C ALA A 386 81.70 93.66 -92.02
N LYS A 387 82.24 92.57 -92.59
CA LYS A 387 83.35 92.63 -93.55
C LYS A 387 82.95 93.31 -94.87
N ARG A 388 81.70 93.16 -95.29
CA ARG A 388 81.15 93.84 -96.46
C ARG A 388 81.09 95.34 -96.23
N VAL A 389 80.66 95.77 -95.04
CA VAL A 389 80.66 97.19 -94.66
C VAL A 389 82.09 97.73 -94.60
N GLU A 390 83.05 97.00 -94.02
CA GLU A 390 84.49 97.37 -94.04
C GLU A 390 85.01 97.52 -95.48
N ALA A 391 84.70 96.58 -96.38
CA ALA A 391 85.12 96.64 -97.78
C ALA A 391 84.49 97.83 -98.54
N MET A 392 83.20 98.12 -98.30
CA MET A 392 82.51 99.27 -98.89
C MET A 392 82.98 100.61 -98.29
N ALA A 393 83.38 100.64 -97.02
CA ALA A 393 83.94 101.81 -96.36
C ALA A 393 85.32 102.16 -96.94
N GLU A 394 86.17 101.17 -97.21
CA GLU A 394 87.48 101.35 -97.88
C GLU A 394 87.30 101.85 -99.33
N GLU A 395 86.33 101.32 -100.10
CA GLU A 395 86.05 101.80 -101.47
C GLU A 395 85.70 103.30 -101.50
N LYS A 396 84.98 103.78 -100.48
CA LYS A 396 84.57 105.19 -100.31
C LYS A 396 85.60 106.05 -99.57
N GLY A 397 86.68 105.46 -99.05
CA GLY A 397 87.76 106.16 -98.32
C GLY A 397 87.39 106.66 -96.92
N VAL A 398 86.36 106.09 -96.27
CA VAL A 398 85.81 106.62 -95.00
C VAL A 398 86.52 106.04 -93.76
N GLU A 399 87.12 104.86 -93.85
CA GLU A 399 87.94 104.23 -92.81
C GLU A 399 89.09 103.45 -93.47
N GLY A 400 90.26 103.35 -92.82
CA GLY A 400 91.44 102.66 -93.36
C GLY A 400 92.45 103.58 -94.07
N THR A 401 92.77 103.32 -95.33
CA THR A 401 93.82 104.06 -96.06
C THR A 401 93.46 105.52 -96.40
N LEU A 402 92.23 105.95 -96.06
CA LEU A 402 91.67 107.29 -96.29
C LEU A 402 91.72 107.75 -97.76
N LYS A 403 91.87 106.80 -98.70
CA LYS A 403 91.98 107.04 -100.14
C LYS A 403 90.81 106.41 -100.88
N VAL A 404 90.16 107.19 -101.74
CA VAL A 404 89.03 106.74 -102.56
C VAL A 404 89.56 105.87 -103.71
N GLY A 405 89.09 104.62 -103.82
CA GLY A 405 89.40 103.70 -104.93
C GLY A 405 89.67 102.24 -104.54
N ARG A 406 89.69 101.33 -105.53
CA ARG A 406 89.84 99.88 -105.34
C ARG A 406 91.32 99.43 -105.28
N GLY A 407 92.00 99.72 -104.16
CA GLY A 407 93.42 99.40 -103.93
C GLY A 407 93.73 97.96 -103.51
N GLN A 408 94.97 97.69 -103.05
CA GLN A 408 95.42 96.35 -102.61
C GLN A 408 94.65 95.85 -101.36
N ILE A 409 94.45 96.70 -100.34
CA ILE A 409 93.71 96.36 -99.12
C ILE A 409 92.25 96.00 -99.42
N TYR A 410 91.60 96.72 -100.34
CA TYR A 410 90.25 96.38 -100.82
C TYR A 410 90.20 94.96 -101.41
N ARG A 411 91.21 94.55 -102.18
CA ARG A 411 91.26 93.19 -102.76
C ARG A 411 91.47 92.12 -101.72
N GLU A 412 92.29 92.37 -100.70
CA GLU A 412 92.46 91.45 -99.56
C GLU A 412 91.15 91.28 -98.79
N ARG A 413 90.45 92.40 -98.47
CA ARG A 413 89.14 92.36 -97.81
C ARG A 413 88.07 91.66 -98.64
N MET A 414 88.07 91.88 -99.96
CA MET A 414 87.17 91.16 -100.87
C MET A 414 87.51 89.66 -100.97
N ALA A 415 88.79 89.29 -100.90
CA ALA A 415 89.20 87.88 -100.87
C ALA A 415 88.84 87.20 -99.54
N GLU A 416 88.99 87.88 -98.41
CA GLU A 416 88.50 87.42 -97.10
C GLU A 416 86.97 87.26 -97.09
N LEU A 417 86.25 88.24 -97.65
CA LEU A 417 84.79 88.19 -97.80
C LEU A 417 84.36 87.03 -98.70
N GLY A 418 85.06 86.76 -99.81
CA GLY A 418 84.78 85.61 -100.66
C GLY A 418 84.90 84.27 -99.91
N LYS A 419 85.96 84.10 -99.11
CA LYS A 419 86.12 82.92 -98.26
C LYS A 419 84.99 82.78 -97.25
N LEU A 420 84.59 83.87 -96.58
CA LEU A 420 83.47 83.86 -95.63
C LEU A 420 82.13 83.55 -96.32
N GLN A 421 81.90 84.07 -97.53
CA GLN A 421 80.70 83.77 -98.32
C GLN A 421 80.60 82.30 -98.74
N ASP A 422 81.72 81.64 -99.04
CA ASP A 422 81.71 80.21 -99.34
C ASP A 422 81.45 79.37 -98.08
N TYR A 423 81.97 79.77 -96.92
CA TYR A 423 81.61 79.15 -95.64
C TYR A 423 80.13 79.31 -95.29
N THR A 424 79.52 80.48 -95.55
CA THR A 424 78.08 80.64 -95.32
C THR A 424 77.24 79.78 -96.26
N LYS A 425 77.62 79.63 -97.54
CA LYS A 425 76.92 78.69 -98.46
C LYS A 425 76.98 77.24 -97.97
N ILE A 426 78.14 76.79 -97.49
CA ILE A 426 78.29 75.46 -96.88
C ILE A 426 77.44 75.36 -95.61
N GLY A 427 77.43 76.41 -94.79
CA GLY A 427 76.57 76.50 -93.59
C GLY A 427 75.08 76.41 -93.91
N GLU A 428 74.61 77.09 -94.97
CA GLU A 428 73.24 77.00 -95.45
C GLU A 428 72.87 75.59 -95.92
N GLN A 429 73.78 74.87 -96.57
CA GLN A 429 73.56 73.46 -96.94
C GLN A 429 73.42 72.59 -95.70
N ARG A 430 74.28 72.78 -94.69
CA ARG A 430 74.20 72.03 -93.41
C ARG A 430 72.91 72.30 -92.64
N VAL A 431 72.44 73.55 -92.62
CA VAL A 431 71.15 73.90 -92.01
C VAL A 431 70.00 73.27 -92.80
N ARG A 432 70.04 73.28 -94.13
CA ARG A 432 69.04 72.60 -94.97
C ARG A 432 69.01 71.10 -94.75
N ASP A 433 70.16 70.45 -94.63
CA ASP A 433 70.25 69.01 -94.36
C ASP A 433 69.74 68.67 -92.95
N ALA A 434 70.08 69.48 -91.94
CA ALA A 434 69.53 69.34 -90.59
C ALA A 434 68.01 69.56 -90.54
N GLN A 435 67.51 70.56 -91.27
CA GLN A 435 66.08 70.84 -91.39
C GLN A 435 65.36 69.66 -92.05
N LYS A 436 65.92 69.13 -93.14
CA LYS A 436 65.38 67.96 -93.84
C LYS A 436 65.27 66.75 -92.92
N ARG A 437 66.28 66.48 -92.08
CA ARG A 437 66.22 65.38 -91.09
C ARG A 437 65.10 65.59 -90.07
N VAL A 438 64.90 66.80 -89.57
CA VAL A 438 63.79 67.12 -88.65
C VAL A 438 62.42 66.92 -89.33
N ASP A 439 62.30 67.35 -90.59
CA ASP A 439 61.06 67.25 -91.36
C ASP A 439 60.75 65.81 -91.76
N GLU A 440 61.76 65.03 -92.17
CA GLU A 440 61.63 63.60 -92.47
C GLU A 440 61.17 62.81 -91.23
N THR A 441 61.79 63.04 -90.07
CA THR A 441 61.40 62.40 -88.80
C THR A 441 59.99 62.83 -88.37
N SER A 442 59.66 64.13 -88.47
CA SER A 442 58.33 64.63 -88.13
C SER A 442 57.25 64.06 -89.06
N GLY A 443 57.52 64.00 -90.36
CA GLY A 443 56.63 63.39 -91.35
C GLY A 443 56.40 61.89 -91.12
N ARG A 444 57.43 61.16 -90.68
CA ARG A 444 57.30 59.73 -90.30
C ARG A 444 56.43 59.56 -89.05
N ILE A 445 56.60 60.39 -88.03
CA ILE A 445 55.74 60.41 -86.83
C ILE A 445 54.28 60.63 -87.24
N ASP A 446 54.00 61.63 -88.08
CA ASP A 446 52.64 61.95 -88.53
C ASP A 446 52.02 60.86 -89.42
N ALA A 447 52.83 60.14 -90.20
CA ALA A 447 52.39 58.97 -90.96
C ALA A 447 51.98 57.82 -90.01
N ILE A 448 52.83 57.49 -89.03
CA ILE A 448 52.54 56.39 -88.10
C ILE A 448 51.34 56.74 -87.19
N LYS A 449 51.20 58.00 -86.76
CA LYS A 449 50.02 58.45 -86.00
C LYS A 449 48.72 58.27 -86.78
N ARG A 450 48.73 58.51 -88.10
CA ARG A 450 47.57 58.23 -88.96
C ARG A 450 47.27 56.74 -89.08
N GLU A 451 48.29 55.90 -89.18
CA GLU A 451 48.12 54.43 -89.19
C GLU A 451 47.58 53.92 -87.85
N LEU A 452 48.07 54.43 -86.72
CA LEU A 452 47.55 54.12 -85.39
C LEU A 452 46.06 54.48 -85.25
N ALA A 453 45.66 55.66 -85.72
CA ALA A 453 44.25 56.07 -85.72
C ALA A 453 43.38 55.15 -86.60
N GLY A 454 43.90 54.67 -87.74
CA GLY A 454 43.22 53.69 -88.59
C GLY A 454 43.07 52.32 -87.92
N ILE A 455 44.11 51.86 -87.22
CA ILE A 455 44.09 50.61 -86.44
C ILE A 455 43.11 50.72 -85.26
N ASP A 456 43.03 51.87 -84.61
CA ASP A 456 42.07 52.09 -83.53
C ASP A 456 40.62 52.07 -84.03
N GLY A 457 40.36 52.63 -85.21
CA GLY A 457 39.05 52.54 -85.86
C GLY A 457 38.65 51.10 -86.21
N SER A 458 39.58 50.27 -86.70
CA SER A 458 39.30 48.87 -87.02
C SER A 458 39.16 47.99 -85.78
N LEU A 459 39.95 48.24 -84.73
CA LEU A 459 39.79 47.58 -83.43
C LEU A 459 38.42 47.89 -82.84
N ALA A 460 37.98 49.16 -82.84
CA ALA A 460 36.66 49.56 -82.34
C ALA A 460 35.50 48.88 -83.11
N LYS A 461 35.67 48.72 -84.42
CA LYS A 461 34.70 48.00 -85.26
C LYS A 461 34.62 46.51 -84.90
N LEU A 462 35.76 45.84 -84.81
CA LEU A 462 35.81 44.41 -84.47
C LEU A 462 35.32 44.13 -83.04
N THR A 463 35.60 45.02 -82.09
CA THR A 463 35.03 44.93 -80.74
C THR A 463 33.51 45.10 -80.77
N GLY A 464 32.99 46.04 -81.56
CA GLY A 464 31.53 46.19 -81.72
C GLY A 464 30.87 44.98 -82.38
N GLU A 465 31.49 44.37 -83.38
CA GLU A 465 31.00 43.12 -84.00
C GLU A 465 31.03 41.95 -83.01
N ALA A 466 32.08 41.82 -82.21
CA ALA A 466 32.17 40.80 -81.15
C ALA A 466 31.12 41.04 -80.06
N ASP A 467 30.95 42.28 -79.58
CA ASP A 467 29.98 42.63 -78.53
C ASP A 467 28.54 42.45 -79.00
N THR A 468 28.22 42.80 -80.25
CA THR A 468 26.87 42.55 -80.80
C THR A 468 26.58 41.06 -81.00
N ALA A 469 27.56 40.27 -81.44
CA ALA A 469 27.43 38.82 -81.49
C ALA A 469 27.29 38.22 -80.06
N GLN A 470 28.04 38.73 -79.08
CA GLN A 470 27.95 38.36 -77.67
C GLN A 470 26.57 38.69 -77.10
N GLN A 471 26.00 39.87 -77.40
CA GLN A 471 24.64 40.24 -77.00
C GLN A 471 23.57 39.37 -77.66
N ARG A 472 23.76 38.93 -78.92
CA ARG A 472 22.85 37.99 -79.58
C ARG A 472 22.91 36.59 -78.97
N ILE A 473 24.10 36.12 -78.60
CA ILE A 473 24.26 34.88 -77.83
C ILE A 473 23.66 35.03 -76.44
N ALA A 474 23.87 36.16 -75.76
CA ALA A 474 23.28 36.45 -74.46
C ALA A 474 21.75 36.49 -74.54
N ALA A 475 21.16 37.18 -75.51
CA ALA A 475 19.72 37.17 -75.74
C ALA A 475 19.17 35.78 -76.13
N ALA A 476 19.98 34.94 -76.80
CA ALA A 476 19.63 33.56 -77.11
C ALA A 476 19.88 32.57 -75.96
N SER A 477 20.65 32.94 -74.92
CA SER A 477 21.06 32.09 -73.80
C SER A 477 20.50 32.52 -72.44
N GLU A 478 20.11 33.78 -72.28
CA GLU A 478 19.38 34.28 -71.11
C GLU A 478 17.94 33.75 -71.15
N PRO A 479 17.42 33.26 -70.00
CA PRO A 479 16.01 32.91 -69.87
C PRO A 479 15.19 34.20 -69.72
N ALA A 480 15.06 34.96 -70.81
CA ALA A 480 14.20 36.13 -70.84
C ALA A 480 12.73 35.69 -70.69
N GLN A 481 12.07 36.29 -69.69
CA GLN A 481 10.71 36.08 -69.18
C GLN A 481 9.53 36.17 -70.18
N GLN A 482 9.71 35.90 -71.48
CA GLN A 482 8.65 35.95 -72.49
C GLN A 482 8.45 34.64 -73.28
N ALA A 483 9.13 33.55 -72.90
CA ALA A 483 8.83 32.20 -73.38
C ALA A 483 8.31 31.30 -72.24
N ALA A 484 7.21 31.73 -71.61
CA ALA A 484 6.42 30.89 -70.70
C ALA A 484 5.57 29.86 -71.47
N ALA A 485 6.19 29.07 -72.36
CA ALA A 485 5.47 28.04 -73.12
C ALA A 485 6.20 26.71 -73.27
N LEU A 486 7.53 26.65 -73.11
CA LEU A 486 8.22 25.36 -73.16
C LEU A 486 9.22 25.30 -71.99
N PRO A 487 8.83 24.70 -70.85
CA PRO A 487 9.78 24.35 -69.83
C PRO A 487 10.82 23.39 -70.43
N LYS A 488 11.95 23.24 -69.75
CA LYS A 488 12.96 22.22 -70.04
C LYS A 488 12.38 20.84 -69.67
N ILE A 489 11.30 20.48 -70.35
CA ILE A 489 10.54 19.26 -70.17
C ILE A 489 11.31 18.19 -70.92
N ASP A 490 11.75 17.15 -70.22
CA ASP A 490 12.12 15.88 -70.84
C ASP A 490 10.81 15.16 -71.17
N PRO A 491 10.34 15.14 -72.44
CA PRO A 491 9.01 14.63 -72.78
C PRO A 491 8.83 13.17 -72.38
N ALA A 492 9.93 12.42 -72.28
CA ALA A 492 9.94 11.03 -71.88
C ALA A 492 9.72 10.80 -70.38
N ARG A 493 9.88 11.83 -69.54
CA ARG A 493 9.73 11.72 -68.08
C ARG A 493 8.41 12.24 -67.55
N VAL A 494 7.73 13.12 -68.25
CA VAL A 494 6.49 13.77 -67.76
C VAL A 494 5.37 12.77 -67.51
N LEU A 495 5.16 11.83 -68.42
CA LEU A 495 4.11 10.83 -68.27
C LEU A 495 4.41 9.86 -67.11
N PRO A 496 5.62 9.28 -67.00
CA PRO A 496 6.02 8.52 -65.80
C PRO A 496 5.93 9.32 -64.50
N GLU A 497 6.33 10.59 -64.48
CA GLU A 497 6.27 11.45 -63.30
C GLU A 497 4.83 11.79 -62.91
N PHE A 498 3.94 11.99 -63.89
CA PHE A 498 2.50 12.18 -63.67
C PHE A 498 1.83 10.91 -63.11
N GLU A 499 2.09 9.74 -63.71
CA GLU A 499 1.58 8.47 -63.21
C GLU A 499 2.14 8.14 -61.81
N ALA A 500 3.43 8.42 -61.56
CA ALA A 500 4.06 8.28 -60.26
C ALA A 500 3.44 9.23 -59.22
N ALA A 501 3.16 10.49 -59.57
CA ALA A 501 2.50 11.45 -58.69
C ALA A 501 1.07 11.01 -58.35
N ARG A 502 0.31 10.47 -59.33
CA ARG A 502 -1.03 9.89 -59.08
C ARG A 502 -0.97 8.71 -58.11
N VAL A 503 -0.01 7.79 -58.29
CA VAL A 503 0.16 6.63 -57.40
C VAL A 503 0.62 7.07 -56.01
N ALA A 504 1.57 8.00 -55.92
CA ALA A 504 2.07 8.53 -54.66
C ALA A 504 0.95 9.21 -53.84
N PHE A 505 0.09 9.99 -54.50
CA PHE A 505 -1.08 10.59 -53.85
C PHE A 505 -2.10 9.55 -53.38
N ARG A 506 -2.32 8.47 -54.13
CA ARG A 506 -3.17 7.35 -53.67
C ARG A 506 -2.59 6.62 -52.45
N GLN A 507 -1.26 6.51 -52.36
CA GLN A 507 -0.59 5.89 -51.21
C GLN A 507 -0.59 6.80 -49.97
N LYS A 508 -0.39 8.10 -50.16
CA LYS A 508 -0.43 9.10 -49.10
C LYS A 508 -1.17 10.34 -49.60
N PRO A 509 -2.49 10.44 -49.36
CA PRO A 509 -3.23 11.64 -49.70
C PRO A 509 -2.79 12.77 -48.77
N ASP A 510 -2.18 13.80 -49.31
CA ASP A 510 -1.83 15.03 -48.59
C ASP A 510 -1.89 16.26 -49.53
N GLY A 511 -1.94 17.46 -48.96
CA GLY A 511 -2.02 18.71 -49.74
C GLY A 511 -0.90 18.89 -50.77
N PRO A 512 0.37 18.64 -50.38
CA PRO A 512 1.50 18.68 -51.31
C PRO A 512 1.37 17.66 -52.46
N GLY A 513 0.92 16.44 -52.17
CA GLY A 513 0.70 15.41 -53.18
C GLY A 513 -0.37 15.81 -54.20
N LEU A 514 -1.51 16.34 -53.74
CA LEU A 514 -2.57 16.82 -54.65
C LEU A 514 -2.06 17.96 -55.55
N LYS A 515 -1.29 18.89 -54.98
CA LYS A 515 -0.67 19.97 -55.73
C LYS A 515 0.33 19.44 -56.77
N ALA A 516 1.13 18.44 -56.42
CA ALA A 516 2.05 17.80 -57.36
C ALA A 516 1.32 17.11 -58.51
N VAL A 517 0.20 16.41 -58.25
CA VAL A 517 -0.64 15.82 -59.31
C VAL A 517 -1.19 16.92 -60.24
N HIS A 518 -1.68 18.03 -59.67
CA HIS A 518 -2.19 19.14 -60.47
C HIS A 518 -1.10 19.82 -61.32
N GLU A 519 0.07 20.11 -60.73
CA GLU A 519 1.19 20.71 -61.46
C GLU A 519 1.61 19.83 -62.63
N GLN A 520 1.79 18.52 -62.41
CA GLN A 520 2.17 17.58 -63.46
C GLN A 520 1.07 17.39 -64.52
N CYS A 521 -0.22 17.39 -64.12
CA CYS A 521 -1.36 17.39 -65.04
C CYS A 521 -1.30 18.62 -65.96
N SER A 522 -1.14 19.82 -65.37
CA SER A 522 -1.12 21.08 -66.11
C SER A 522 0.07 21.17 -67.07
N GLN A 523 1.24 20.65 -66.67
CA GLN A 523 2.44 20.60 -67.49
C GLN A 523 2.24 19.67 -68.69
N LEU A 524 1.70 18.47 -68.47
CA LEU A 524 1.41 17.51 -69.54
C LEU A 524 0.34 18.05 -70.51
N LEU A 525 -0.72 18.65 -69.98
CA LEU A 525 -1.78 19.28 -70.78
C LEU A 525 -1.22 20.40 -71.67
N ASN A 526 -0.40 21.29 -71.11
CA ASN A 526 0.22 22.39 -71.84
C ASN A 526 1.21 21.89 -72.91
N ALA A 527 2.02 20.88 -72.59
CA ALA A 527 2.95 20.27 -73.55
C ALA A 527 2.20 19.68 -74.75
N MET A 528 1.10 18.96 -74.51
CA MET A 528 0.25 18.40 -75.56
C MET A 528 -0.55 19.45 -76.34
N ALA A 529 -0.96 20.55 -75.71
CA ALA A 529 -1.68 21.65 -76.36
C ALA A 529 -0.76 22.50 -77.26
N SER A 530 0.52 22.65 -76.88
CA SER A 530 1.53 23.40 -77.65
C SER A 530 1.99 22.68 -78.92
N THR A 531 1.82 21.36 -78.98
CA THR A 531 2.22 20.54 -80.13
C THR A 531 1.04 20.41 -81.11
N PRO A 532 1.17 20.85 -82.38
CA PRO A 532 0.05 20.91 -83.33
C PRO A 532 -0.65 19.57 -83.58
N THR A 533 0.09 18.46 -83.51
CA THR A 533 -0.39 17.11 -83.81
C THR A 533 -1.16 16.45 -82.66
N THR A 534 -1.00 16.94 -81.44
CA THR A 534 -1.66 16.39 -80.23
C THR A 534 -2.75 17.30 -79.69
N LYS A 535 -2.87 18.54 -80.20
CA LYS A 535 -3.84 19.54 -79.75
C LYS A 535 -5.30 19.08 -79.82
N GLU A 536 -5.69 18.35 -80.87
CA GLU A 536 -7.06 17.83 -81.02
C GLU A 536 -7.38 16.66 -80.08
N ARG A 537 -6.37 15.96 -79.55
CA ARG A 537 -6.57 14.83 -78.62
C ARG A 537 -6.86 15.27 -77.19
N VAL A 538 -6.62 16.54 -76.88
CA VAL A 538 -6.67 17.11 -75.53
C VAL A 538 -7.73 18.21 -75.41
N SER A 539 -8.43 18.53 -76.51
CA SER A 539 -9.50 19.53 -76.51
C SER A 539 -10.68 19.08 -75.63
N GLY A 540 -10.92 19.82 -74.55
CA GLY A 540 -12.02 19.56 -73.61
C GLY A 540 -11.63 18.83 -72.31
N LEU A 541 -10.35 18.51 -72.10
CA LEU A 541 -9.84 18.01 -70.82
C LEU A 541 -9.46 19.17 -69.90
N ASP A 542 -9.79 19.06 -68.61
CA ASP A 542 -9.48 20.06 -67.58
C ASP A 542 -8.68 19.43 -66.43
N CYS A 543 -7.62 20.11 -66.00
CA CYS A 543 -6.77 19.72 -64.87
C CYS A 543 -7.16 20.45 -63.56
N ASP A 544 -8.25 21.22 -63.54
CA ASP A 544 -8.71 21.97 -62.35
C ASP A 544 -9.02 21.04 -61.16
N PRO A 545 -8.29 21.15 -60.04
CA PRO A 545 -8.47 20.30 -58.88
C PRO A 545 -9.61 20.78 -57.99
N LYS A 546 -10.35 21.85 -58.31
CA LYS A 546 -11.32 22.49 -57.41
C LYS A 546 -12.35 21.52 -56.82
N ARG A 547 -12.96 20.65 -57.63
CA ARG A 547 -13.92 19.64 -57.14
C ARG A 547 -13.27 18.59 -56.23
N ALA A 548 -12.02 18.22 -56.52
CA ALA A 548 -11.25 17.31 -55.69
C ALA A 548 -10.77 17.98 -54.38
N GLN A 549 -10.42 19.26 -54.40
CA GLN A 549 -10.07 20.05 -53.22
C GLN A 549 -11.27 20.25 -52.29
N GLU A 550 -12.45 20.52 -52.83
CA GLU A 550 -13.69 20.63 -52.05
C GLU A 550 -14.02 19.31 -51.35
N ALA A 551 -13.91 18.18 -52.07
CA ALA A 551 -14.09 16.84 -51.51
C ALA A 551 -12.99 16.45 -50.50
N ALA A 552 -11.75 16.93 -50.69
CA ALA A 552 -10.61 16.67 -49.81
C ALA A 552 -10.50 17.64 -48.63
N SER A 553 -11.34 18.68 -48.55
CA SER A 553 -11.21 19.77 -47.57
C SER A 553 -11.14 19.27 -46.12
N LEU A 554 -11.96 18.29 -45.74
CA LEU A 554 -11.95 17.69 -44.41
C LEU A 554 -10.68 16.88 -44.13
N MET A 555 -10.20 16.16 -45.13
CA MET A 555 -8.97 15.36 -45.05
C MET A 555 -7.73 16.25 -44.97
N LEU A 556 -7.68 17.33 -45.76
CA LEU A 556 -6.61 18.32 -45.78
C LEU A 556 -6.54 19.13 -44.48
N ALA A 557 -7.70 19.51 -43.93
CA ALA A 557 -7.77 20.16 -42.63
C ALA A 557 -7.20 19.24 -41.53
N LEU A 558 -7.58 17.96 -41.54
CA LEU A 558 -7.09 16.98 -40.58
C LEU A 558 -5.58 16.70 -40.74
N ASP A 559 -5.05 16.64 -41.97
CA ASP A 559 -3.60 16.46 -42.19
C ASP A 559 -2.80 17.69 -41.72
N SER A 560 -3.31 18.91 -41.97
CA SER A 560 -2.69 20.12 -41.45
C SER A 560 -2.70 20.18 -39.91
N GLY A 561 -3.81 19.77 -39.29
CA GLY A 561 -3.91 19.64 -37.83
C GLY A 561 -2.98 18.56 -37.28
N ALA A 562 -2.86 17.42 -37.95
CA ALA A 562 -1.94 16.34 -37.57
C ALA A 562 -0.48 16.81 -37.57
N GLN A 563 -0.08 17.64 -38.54
CA GLN A 563 1.28 18.20 -38.59
C GLN A 563 1.54 19.17 -37.43
N VAL A 564 0.58 20.06 -37.12
CA VAL A 564 0.69 20.98 -35.97
C VAL A 564 0.70 20.21 -34.65
N PHE A 565 -0.16 19.20 -34.50
CA PHE A 565 -0.19 18.32 -33.34
C PHE A 565 1.13 17.56 -33.15
N ALA A 566 1.69 16.98 -34.20
CA ALA A 566 2.99 16.32 -34.14
C ALA A 566 4.11 17.30 -33.72
N ALA A 567 4.09 18.52 -34.26
CA ALA A 567 5.08 19.55 -33.97
C ALA A 567 4.95 20.16 -32.57
N SER A 568 3.75 20.28 -32.02
CA SER A 568 3.49 21.02 -30.77
C SER A 568 3.14 20.15 -29.56
N CYS A 569 2.63 18.93 -29.78
CA CYS A 569 2.02 18.11 -28.72
C CYS A 569 2.68 16.76 -28.49
N VAL A 570 3.34 16.21 -29.52
CA VAL A 570 4.07 14.95 -29.41
C VAL A 570 5.47 15.20 -28.84
N GLY A 571 5.86 14.43 -27.82
CA GLY A 571 7.17 14.46 -27.17
C GLY A 571 7.11 14.67 -25.64
N GLY A 572 7.76 13.79 -24.87
CA GLY A 572 7.70 13.80 -23.39
C GLY A 572 8.26 15.08 -22.75
N GLU A 573 9.22 15.75 -23.39
CA GLU A 573 9.80 17.01 -22.92
C GLU A 573 8.77 18.15 -22.89
N LYS A 574 7.81 18.17 -23.82
CA LYS A 574 6.75 19.19 -23.86
C LYS A 574 5.73 19.01 -22.74
N LEU A 575 5.57 17.77 -22.27
CA LEU A 575 4.75 17.45 -21.10
C LEU A 575 5.42 17.90 -19.80
N ALA A 576 6.73 17.63 -19.68
CA ALA A 576 7.54 17.99 -18.52
C ALA A 576 7.74 19.50 -18.34
N ALA A 577 7.51 20.30 -19.38
CA ALA A 577 7.61 21.76 -19.32
C ALA A 577 6.48 22.42 -18.50
N ASN A 578 5.34 21.74 -18.32
CA ASN A 578 4.20 22.26 -17.55
C ASN A 578 4.33 21.85 -16.08
N LYS A 579 4.37 22.84 -15.18
CA LYS A 579 4.64 22.63 -13.75
C LYS A 579 3.41 22.33 -12.91
N SER A 580 2.23 22.77 -13.35
CA SER A 580 0.98 22.57 -12.60
C SER A 580 -0.02 21.67 -13.36
N ALA A 581 -0.94 21.04 -12.62
CA ALA A 581 -2.03 20.26 -13.20
C ALA A 581 -2.97 21.12 -14.08
N ASP A 582 -3.18 22.38 -13.73
CA ASP A 582 -3.96 23.33 -14.55
C ASP A 582 -3.25 23.64 -15.88
N ASP A 583 -1.93 23.80 -15.86
CA ASP A 583 -1.13 24.01 -17.08
C ASP A 583 -1.15 22.77 -18.00
N LEU A 584 -1.13 21.57 -17.41
CA LEU A 584 -1.21 20.30 -18.14
C LEU A 584 -2.58 20.10 -18.82
N LEU A 585 -3.67 20.44 -18.14
CA LEU A 585 -5.01 20.41 -18.74
C LEU A 585 -5.22 21.54 -19.76
N GLY A 586 -4.63 22.72 -19.53
CA GLY A 586 -4.57 23.79 -20.52
C GLY A 586 -3.76 23.41 -21.76
N PHE A 587 -2.70 22.62 -21.58
CA PHE A 587 -1.91 22.04 -22.67
C PHE A 587 -2.72 21.01 -23.46
N SER A 588 -3.42 20.07 -22.80
CA SER A 588 -4.24 19.07 -23.49
C SER A 588 -5.37 19.71 -24.32
N ARG A 589 -5.99 20.79 -23.82
CA ARG A 589 -6.98 21.59 -24.56
C ARG A 589 -6.40 22.26 -25.81
N ARG A 590 -5.19 22.82 -25.70
CA ARG A 590 -4.48 23.40 -26.86
C ARG A 590 -4.17 22.33 -27.90
N CYS A 591 -3.66 21.18 -27.47
CA CYS A 591 -3.40 20.04 -28.34
C CYS A 591 -4.64 19.47 -29.02
N LEU A 592 -5.77 19.47 -28.33
CA LEU A 592 -7.05 19.09 -28.91
C LEU A 592 -7.52 20.13 -29.94
N ALA A 593 -7.34 21.43 -29.68
CA ALA A 593 -7.69 22.48 -30.64
C ALA A 593 -6.80 22.42 -31.91
N ASP A 594 -5.52 22.12 -31.73
CA ASP A 594 -4.54 22.02 -32.82
C ASP A 594 -4.65 20.73 -33.65
N SER A 595 -5.42 19.74 -33.17
CA SER A 595 -5.56 18.41 -33.81
C SER A 595 -6.32 18.41 -35.13
N GLY A 596 -7.13 19.44 -35.41
CA GLY A 596 -7.96 19.49 -36.61
C GLY A 596 -9.08 18.44 -36.66
N LEU A 597 -9.41 17.80 -35.52
CA LEU A 597 -10.46 16.79 -35.43
C LEU A 597 -11.87 17.38 -35.66
N PRO A 598 -12.84 16.57 -36.13
CA PRO A 598 -14.24 16.96 -36.19
C PRO A 598 -14.81 17.36 -34.83
N SER A 599 -15.85 18.19 -34.81
CA SER A 599 -16.48 18.70 -33.58
C SER A 599 -16.97 17.59 -32.64
N ASN A 600 -17.57 16.52 -33.17
CA ASN A 600 -18.09 15.40 -32.37
C ASN A 600 -16.98 14.70 -31.55
N ASP A 601 -15.84 14.41 -32.18
CA ASP A 601 -14.71 13.76 -31.49
C ASP A 601 -14.03 14.74 -30.52
N THR A 602 -13.99 16.02 -30.90
CA THR A 602 -13.48 17.11 -30.05
C THR A 602 -14.32 17.24 -28.77
N ASP A 603 -15.65 17.18 -28.87
CA ASP A 603 -16.55 17.26 -27.72
C ASP A 603 -16.43 16.03 -26.80
N ALA A 604 -16.26 14.83 -27.38
CA ALA A 604 -16.03 13.61 -26.60
C ALA A 604 -14.72 13.68 -25.80
N LEU A 605 -13.62 14.10 -26.43
CA LEU A 605 -12.31 14.24 -25.78
C LEU A 605 -12.31 15.41 -24.79
N ARG A 606 -13.01 16.52 -25.09
CA ARG A 606 -13.18 17.64 -24.17
C ARG A 606 -13.99 17.25 -22.93
N THR A 607 -14.99 16.38 -23.08
CA THR A 607 -15.75 15.82 -21.96
C THR A 607 -14.87 14.95 -21.07
N LYS A 608 -13.99 14.11 -21.64
CA LYS A 608 -12.97 13.37 -20.87
C LYS A 608 -12.03 14.31 -20.10
N ILE A 609 -11.53 15.36 -20.75
CA ILE A 609 -10.65 16.37 -20.10
C ILE A 609 -11.38 17.05 -18.93
N ASN A 610 -12.64 17.48 -19.12
CA ASN A 610 -13.42 18.13 -18.08
C ASN A 610 -13.77 17.16 -16.93
N PHE A 611 -13.99 15.88 -17.22
CA PHE A 611 -14.21 14.85 -16.19
C PHE A 611 -12.97 14.67 -15.30
N ILE A 612 -11.78 14.73 -15.88
CA ILE A 612 -10.52 14.68 -15.13
C ILE A 612 -10.36 15.94 -14.24
N GLU A 613 -10.76 17.11 -14.74
CA GLU A 613 -10.76 18.35 -13.95
C GLU A 613 -11.73 18.29 -12.77
N LEU A 614 -12.92 17.71 -12.95
CA LEU A 614 -13.94 17.61 -11.90
C LEU A 614 -13.54 16.64 -10.76
N ASN A 615 -12.76 15.61 -11.09
CA ASN A 615 -12.32 14.58 -10.14
C ASN A 615 -10.94 14.89 -9.51
N ARG A 616 -10.46 16.13 -9.61
CA ARG A 616 -9.14 16.52 -9.12
C ARG A 616 -9.11 16.69 -7.60
N ASP A 617 -8.09 16.09 -6.97
CA ASP A 617 -7.96 15.95 -5.51
C ASP A 617 -7.83 17.27 -4.72
N ASP A 618 -7.44 18.36 -5.37
CA ASP A 618 -7.18 19.66 -4.73
C ASP A 618 -8.41 20.57 -4.63
N LYS A 619 -9.46 20.28 -5.42
CA LYS A 619 -10.75 21.00 -5.40
C LYS A 619 -11.93 20.11 -4.97
N ALA A 620 -11.74 18.80 -4.98
CA ALA A 620 -12.75 17.85 -4.56
C ALA A 620 -12.90 17.82 -3.03
N HIS A 621 -14.11 17.49 -2.56
CA HIS A 621 -14.36 17.26 -1.14
C HIS A 621 -13.48 16.10 -0.64
N ASN A 622 -12.94 16.19 0.58
CA ASN A 622 -12.03 15.18 1.18
C ASN A 622 -12.55 13.73 1.04
N PHE A 623 -13.86 13.55 1.02
CA PHE A 623 -14.52 12.28 0.78
C PHE A 623 -14.18 11.66 -0.59
N VAL A 624 -14.31 12.45 -1.67
CA VAL A 624 -14.01 11.98 -3.03
C VAL A 624 -12.53 11.65 -3.16
N VAL A 625 -11.67 12.47 -2.54
CA VAL A 625 -10.22 12.24 -2.44
C VAL A 625 -9.93 10.90 -1.75
N SER A 626 -10.61 10.62 -0.64
CA SER A 626 -10.41 9.38 0.12
C SER A 626 -10.89 8.13 -0.61
N ILE A 627 -12.00 8.22 -1.36
CA ILE A 627 -12.50 7.11 -2.20
C ILE A 627 -11.58 6.88 -3.41
N ASN A 628 -11.15 7.95 -4.07
CA ASN A 628 -10.21 7.86 -5.19
C ASN A 628 -8.89 7.23 -4.72
N ALA A 629 -8.42 7.56 -3.52
CA ALA A 629 -7.23 6.93 -2.93
C ALA A 629 -7.38 5.39 -2.76
N PHE A 630 -8.59 4.88 -2.49
CA PHE A 630 -8.84 3.43 -2.46
C PHE A 630 -8.85 2.81 -3.85
N GLN A 631 -9.48 3.47 -4.83
CA GLN A 631 -9.49 3.03 -6.23
C GLN A 631 -8.07 3.01 -6.82
N ASP A 632 -7.24 3.96 -6.41
CA ASP A 632 -5.83 4.06 -6.80
C ASP A 632 -4.92 3.05 -6.07
N GLY A 633 -5.47 2.24 -5.15
CA GLY A 633 -4.70 1.22 -4.44
C GLY A 633 -3.71 1.77 -3.41
N ASN A 634 -3.94 2.98 -2.87
CA ASN A 634 -3.01 3.58 -1.92
C ASN A 634 -2.97 2.80 -0.60
N ARG A 635 -1.80 2.18 -0.31
CA ARG A 635 -1.57 1.37 0.90
C ARG A 635 -1.82 2.14 2.21
N LEU A 636 -1.60 3.45 2.22
CA LEU A 636 -1.83 4.29 3.39
C LEU A 636 -3.33 4.46 3.71
N ALA A 637 -4.19 4.51 2.69
CA ALA A 637 -5.64 4.55 2.88
C ALA A 637 -6.14 3.24 3.53
N TYR A 638 -5.63 2.09 3.08
CA TYR A 638 -5.92 0.79 3.69
C TYR A 638 -5.39 0.69 5.12
N LEU A 639 -4.23 1.27 5.42
CA LEU A 639 -3.68 1.31 6.78
C LEU A 639 -4.54 2.18 7.72
N ALA A 640 -4.97 3.36 7.28
CA ALA A 640 -5.86 4.22 8.05
C ALA A 640 -7.20 3.53 8.35
N LEU A 641 -7.77 2.81 7.35
CA LEU A 641 -8.97 2.00 7.52
C LEU A 641 -8.75 0.85 8.50
N ALA A 642 -7.63 0.14 8.40
CA ALA A 642 -7.29 -0.96 9.29
C ALA A 642 -7.17 -0.51 10.75
N ILE A 643 -6.55 0.65 11.01
CA ILE A 643 -6.46 1.23 12.36
C ILE A 643 -7.86 1.60 12.89
N ALA A 644 -8.73 2.15 12.05
CA ALA A 644 -10.10 2.48 12.43
C ALA A 644 -10.92 1.25 12.82
N VAL A 645 -10.87 0.20 12.01
CA VAL A 645 -11.53 -1.08 12.32
C VAL A 645 -10.93 -1.72 13.58
N ALA A 646 -9.62 -1.65 13.76
CA ALA A 646 -8.95 -2.26 14.91
C ALA A 646 -9.39 -1.62 16.23
N ILE A 647 -9.49 -0.30 16.29
CA ILE A 647 -9.90 0.41 17.52
C ILE A 647 -11.36 0.07 17.89
N ASP A 648 -12.28 0.08 16.93
CA ASP A 648 -13.68 -0.26 17.21
C ASP A 648 -13.86 -1.75 17.54
N SER A 649 -13.01 -2.62 16.98
CA SER A 649 -12.95 -4.05 17.33
C SER A 649 -12.42 -4.27 18.75
N LEU A 650 -11.47 -3.45 19.22
CA LEU A 650 -10.99 -3.48 20.60
C LEU A 650 -12.08 -3.00 21.57
N ILE A 651 -12.89 -2.00 21.20
CA ILE A 651 -14.06 -1.58 22.00
C ILE A 651 -15.06 -2.74 22.10
N PHE A 652 -15.36 -3.40 20.99
CA PHE A 652 -16.22 -4.58 20.98
C PHE A 652 -15.71 -5.68 21.89
N MET A 653 -14.43 -6.04 21.78
CA MET A 653 -13.80 -7.07 22.61
C MET A 653 -13.81 -6.69 24.09
N SER A 654 -13.53 -5.42 24.41
CA SER A 654 -13.60 -4.91 25.78
C SER A 654 -15.02 -5.02 26.37
N GLY A 655 -16.05 -4.72 25.57
CA GLY A 655 -17.46 -4.89 25.96
C GLY A 655 -17.86 -6.36 26.13
N LEU A 656 -17.45 -7.22 25.18
CA LEU A 656 -17.75 -8.65 25.18
C LEU A 656 -17.13 -9.37 26.39
N PHE A 657 -15.84 -9.13 26.66
CA PHE A 657 -15.13 -9.74 27.78
C PHE A 657 -15.48 -9.09 29.12
N GLY A 658 -15.80 -7.79 29.13
CA GLY A 658 -16.28 -7.08 30.31
C GLY A 658 -17.56 -7.71 30.88
N ALA A 659 -18.50 -8.09 30.02
CA ALA A 659 -19.75 -8.76 30.42
C ALA A 659 -19.52 -10.17 31.00
N ASN A 660 -18.57 -10.94 30.44
CA ASN A 660 -18.26 -12.31 30.91
C ASN A 660 -17.61 -12.36 32.30
N ALA A 661 -17.04 -11.26 32.79
CA ALA A 661 -16.35 -11.21 34.07
C ALA A 661 -17.29 -10.90 35.27
N VAL A 662 -18.55 -10.50 35.03
CA VAL A 662 -19.62 -10.34 36.06
C VAL A 662 -20.48 -11.61 36.18
N ARG A 663 -19.94 -12.77 35.80
CA ARG A 663 -20.69 -14.04 35.78
C ARG A 663 -20.93 -14.54 37.20
N SER A 664 -22.20 -14.72 37.57
CA SER A 664 -22.55 -15.49 38.77
C SER A 664 -22.16 -16.95 38.58
N PRO A 665 -21.53 -17.63 39.56
CA PRO A 665 -21.29 -19.08 39.50
C PRO A 665 -22.58 -19.87 39.24
N LEU A 666 -23.73 -19.36 39.69
CA LEU A 666 -25.03 -19.99 39.48
C LEU A 666 -25.51 -20.00 38.03
N SER A 667 -24.94 -19.14 37.16
CA SER A 667 -25.27 -19.09 35.73
C SER A 667 -24.80 -20.33 34.95
N ASP A 668 -23.95 -21.15 35.58
CA ASP A 668 -23.30 -22.33 34.99
C ASP A 668 -24.14 -23.58 35.23
N VAL A 669 -25.12 -23.47 36.13
CA VAL A 669 -26.07 -24.54 36.43
C VAL A 669 -26.93 -24.81 35.19
N PRO A 670 -26.95 -26.05 34.68
CA PRO A 670 -27.72 -26.39 33.49
C PRO A 670 -29.23 -26.24 33.77
N THR A 671 -29.85 -25.25 33.13
CA THR A 671 -31.28 -24.93 33.30
C THR A 671 -32.05 -25.03 31.97
N THR A 672 -33.32 -25.40 32.05
CA THR A 672 -34.28 -25.39 30.93
C THR A 672 -35.01 -24.05 30.78
N LYS A 673 -34.93 -23.18 31.80
CA LYS A 673 -35.53 -21.84 31.82
C LYS A 673 -34.43 -20.77 31.79
N ALA A 674 -34.54 -19.83 30.86
CA ALA A 674 -33.65 -18.67 30.80
C ALA A 674 -33.97 -17.74 31.99
N ARG A 675 -33.01 -17.60 32.92
CA ARG A 675 -33.05 -16.65 34.04
C ARG A 675 -31.76 -15.85 34.02
N THR A 676 -31.83 -14.56 34.36
CA THR A 676 -30.64 -13.73 34.47
C THR A 676 -29.84 -14.11 35.73
N ALA A 677 -28.54 -13.80 35.76
CA ALA A 677 -27.69 -14.05 36.92
C ALA A 677 -28.28 -13.42 38.20
N GLU A 678 -28.72 -12.16 38.13
CA GLU A 678 -29.36 -11.44 39.23
C GLU A 678 -30.64 -12.15 39.74
N GLN A 679 -31.43 -12.73 38.85
CA GLN A 679 -32.61 -13.51 39.24
C GLN A 679 -32.25 -14.83 39.93
N LEU A 680 -31.15 -15.48 39.54
CA LEU A 680 -30.68 -16.72 40.16
C LEU A 680 -30.10 -16.44 41.55
N GLU A 681 -29.27 -15.41 41.67
CA GLU A 681 -28.71 -14.97 42.95
C GLU A 681 -29.80 -14.54 43.91
N GLY A 682 -30.77 -13.74 43.45
CA GLY A 682 -31.90 -13.30 44.27
C GLY A 682 -32.74 -14.44 44.86
N ILE A 683 -32.85 -15.59 44.18
CA ILE A 683 -33.57 -16.76 44.73
C ILE A 683 -32.83 -17.35 45.93
N ILE A 684 -31.50 -17.50 45.84
CA ILE A 684 -30.69 -18.06 46.93
C ILE A 684 -30.50 -17.03 48.06
N GLU A 685 -30.25 -15.76 47.73
CA GLU A 685 -30.10 -14.69 48.71
C GLU A 685 -31.35 -14.51 49.58
N ASN A 686 -32.54 -14.61 49.00
CA ASN A 686 -33.80 -14.59 49.76
C ASN A 686 -33.92 -15.77 50.73
N ALA A 687 -33.39 -16.95 50.36
CA ALA A 687 -33.37 -18.12 51.24
C ALA A 687 -32.33 -18.04 52.36
N LEU A 688 -31.36 -17.13 52.25
CA LEU A 688 -30.35 -16.88 53.28
C LEU A 688 -30.81 -15.89 54.35
N LEU A 689 -31.91 -15.18 54.15
CA LEU A 689 -32.47 -14.24 55.14
C LEU A 689 -33.12 -15.01 56.32
N PRO A 690 -33.08 -14.47 57.55
CA PRO A 690 -32.66 -13.12 57.94
C PRO A 690 -31.16 -12.92 58.25
N ASP A 691 -30.39 -14.00 58.45
CA ASP A 691 -28.95 -13.94 58.75
C ASP A 691 -28.16 -14.63 57.64
N THR A 692 -27.67 -13.83 56.69
CA THR A 692 -27.02 -14.34 55.47
C THR A 692 -25.69 -15.02 55.76
N PHE A 693 -24.92 -14.49 56.71
CA PHE A 693 -23.62 -15.05 57.06
C PHE A 693 -23.76 -16.41 57.76
N GLU A 694 -24.56 -16.48 58.83
CA GLU A 694 -24.71 -17.72 59.60
C GLU A 694 -25.41 -18.81 58.80
N THR A 695 -26.44 -18.47 58.02
CA THR A 695 -27.16 -19.46 57.20
C THR A 695 -26.29 -20.03 56.09
N ALA A 696 -25.52 -19.19 55.39
CA ALA A 696 -24.56 -19.66 54.39
C ALA A 696 -23.46 -20.54 55.02
N ARG A 697 -22.92 -20.13 56.18
CA ARG A 697 -21.88 -20.86 56.90
C ARG A 697 -22.35 -22.23 57.38
N VAL A 698 -23.54 -22.31 57.99
CA VAL A 698 -24.12 -23.58 58.47
C VAL A 698 -24.42 -24.51 57.29
N THR A 699 -24.92 -23.96 56.17
CA THR A 699 -25.17 -24.73 54.95
C THR A 699 -23.88 -25.31 54.37
N LEU A 700 -22.79 -24.53 54.31
CA LEU A 700 -21.48 -25.01 53.86
C LEU A 700 -20.90 -26.09 54.79
N MET A 701 -21.05 -25.93 56.11
CA MET A 701 -20.58 -26.93 57.09
C MET A 701 -21.38 -28.24 57.06
N ALA A 702 -22.63 -28.20 56.57
CA ALA A 702 -23.48 -29.37 56.42
C ALA A 702 -23.11 -30.22 55.18
N MET A 703 -22.38 -29.64 54.21
CA MET A 703 -21.97 -30.30 52.98
C MET A 703 -20.82 -31.28 53.22
N ARG A 704 -20.94 -32.50 52.70
CA ARG A 704 -19.89 -33.53 52.73
C ARG A 704 -19.50 -33.90 51.31
N PRO A 705 -18.20 -34.03 50.99
CA PRO A 705 -17.77 -34.33 49.63
C PRO A 705 -18.21 -35.74 49.20
N ILE A 706 -18.60 -35.88 47.93
CA ILE A 706 -18.90 -37.15 47.25
C ILE A 706 -18.07 -37.27 45.98
N THR A 707 -17.90 -38.49 45.45
CA THR A 707 -17.34 -38.70 44.11
C THR A 707 -18.28 -38.06 43.09
N ASN A 708 -17.72 -37.24 42.19
CA ASN A 708 -18.50 -36.47 41.24
C ASN A 708 -19.32 -37.39 40.31
N ASP A 709 -20.63 -37.37 40.48
CA ASP A 709 -21.59 -38.01 39.57
C ASP A 709 -22.54 -36.94 39.02
N ARG A 710 -22.67 -36.86 37.69
CA ARG A 710 -23.53 -35.88 36.97
C ARG A 710 -23.33 -34.40 37.36
N GLY A 711 -22.15 -34.04 37.86
CA GLY A 711 -21.78 -32.68 38.27
C GLY A 711 -22.20 -32.29 39.70
N PHE A 712 -22.56 -33.26 40.55
CA PHE A 712 -22.79 -33.05 41.99
C PHE A 712 -21.50 -33.36 42.76
N MET A 713 -21.14 -32.48 43.70
CA MET A 713 -19.84 -32.53 44.41
C MET A 713 -19.99 -32.80 45.91
N ALA A 714 -21.14 -32.47 46.49
CA ALA A 714 -21.39 -32.68 47.92
C ALA A 714 -22.77 -33.30 48.19
N GLU A 715 -22.90 -33.97 49.33
CA GLU A 715 -24.18 -34.40 49.91
C GLU A 715 -24.50 -33.64 51.20
N VAL A 716 -25.78 -33.42 51.47
CA VAL A 716 -26.31 -32.88 52.73
C VAL A 716 -27.39 -33.83 53.26
N ARG A 717 -27.31 -34.14 54.55
CA ARG A 717 -28.26 -35.01 55.28
C ARG A 717 -28.87 -34.22 56.45
N PRO A 718 -30.08 -33.64 56.29
CA PRO A 718 -30.72 -32.82 57.31
C PRO A 718 -30.94 -33.54 58.64
N GLU A 719 -31.09 -34.86 58.64
CA GLU A 719 -31.35 -35.71 59.81
C GLU A 719 -30.19 -35.68 60.82
N ARG A 720 -29.00 -35.29 60.37
CA ARG A 720 -27.78 -35.21 61.20
C ARG A 720 -27.54 -33.81 61.79
N LEU A 721 -28.40 -32.85 61.49
CA LEU A 721 -28.29 -31.47 61.98
C LEU A 721 -29.23 -31.24 63.17
N ASP A 722 -28.96 -30.20 63.97
CA ASP A 722 -29.93 -29.76 64.97
C ASP A 722 -31.20 -29.20 64.29
N PRO A 723 -32.38 -29.28 64.92
CA PRO A 723 -33.64 -28.91 64.27
C PRO A 723 -33.68 -27.47 63.73
N GLN A 724 -32.98 -26.52 64.39
CA GLN A 724 -32.96 -25.12 63.96
C GLN A 724 -32.04 -24.92 62.75
N SER A 725 -30.88 -25.59 62.71
CA SER A 725 -29.99 -25.58 61.55
C SER A 725 -30.60 -26.33 60.37
N ALA A 726 -31.29 -27.45 60.61
CA ALA A 726 -31.94 -28.24 59.58
C ALA A 726 -32.97 -27.41 58.79
N GLU A 727 -33.82 -26.64 59.48
CA GLU A 727 -34.82 -25.78 58.83
C GLU A 727 -34.18 -24.72 57.91
N ARG A 728 -33.10 -24.07 58.39
CA ARG A 728 -32.36 -23.07 57.61
C ARG A 728 -31.68 -23.67 56.38
N VAL A 729 -31.02 -24.81 56.57
CA VAL A 729 -30.33 -25.53 55.49
C VAL A 729 -31.34 -26.03 54.45
N LEU A 730 -32.48 -26.58 54.87
CA LEU A 730 -33.56 -26.99 53.97
C LEU A 730 -34.13 -25.83 53.17
N GLY A 731 -34.23 -24.62 53.75
CA GLY A 731 -34.61 -23.41 53.01
C GLY A 731 -33.69 -23.13 51.81
N VAL A 732 -32.38 -23.21 52.02
CA VAL A 732 -31.37 -23.00 50.97
C VAL A 732 -31.36 -24.15 49.96
N LEU A 733 -31.49 -25.40 50.42
CA LEU A 733 -31.55 -26.56 49.54
C LEU A 733 -32.80 -26.54 48.65
N ASN A 734 -33.96 -26.16 49.20
CA ASN A 734 -35.20 -25.98 48.44
C ASN A 734 -35.08 -24.85 47.40
N ALA A 735 -34.42 -23.74 47.73
CA ALA A 735 -34.12 -22.70 46.75
C ALA A 735 -33.18 -23.23 45.65
N GLY A 736 -32.17 -24.02 46.03
CA GLY A 736 -31.24 -24.70 45.13
C GLY A 736 -31.89 -25.69 44.17
N THR A 737 -32.92 -26.43 44.60
CA THR A 737 -33.66 -27.34 43.70
C THR A 737 -34.44 -26.58 42.64
N THR A 738 -35.00 -25.39 42.95
CA THR A 738 -35.70 -24.58 41.95
C THR A 738 -34.82 -24.10 40.79
N ILE A 739 -33.51 -24.00 41.02
CA ILE A 739 -32.51 -23.62 40.02
C ILE A 739 -31.69 -24.82 39.50
N HIS A 740 -32.03 -26.05 39.92
CA HIS A 740 -31.35 -27.30 39.53
C HIS A 740 -29.89 -27.40 40.03
N ALA A 741 -29.54 -26.59 41.03
CA ALA A 741 -28.25 -26.63 41.70
C ALA A 741 -28.20 -27.69 42.82
N VAL A 742 -29.37 -28.16 43.25
CA VAL A 742 -29.55 -29.24 44.22
C VAL A 742 -30.52 -30.27 43.64
N ASP A 743 -30.25 -31.55 43.86
CA ASP A 743 -31.13 -32.67 43.54
C ASP A 743 -31.36 -33.53 44.79
N PHE A 744 -32.49 -34.24 44.86
CA PHE A 744 -32.84 -35.07 46.01
C PHE A 744 -32.80 -36.54 45.62
N ASP A 745 -31.85 -37.27 46.21
CA ASP A 745 -31.69 -38.72 46.04
C ASP A 745 -32.66 -39.44 46.98
N HIS A 746 -33.78 -39.91 46.41
CA HIS A 746 -34.87 -40.55 47.15
C HIS A 746 -34.49 -41.94 47.67
N GLU A 747 -33.45 -42.58 47.12
CA GLU A 747 -33.02 -43.91 47.54
C GLU A 747 -32.19 -43.87 48.82
N GLN A 748 -31.42 -42.79 49.02
CA GLN A 748 -30.50 -42.64 50.14
C GLN A 748 -30.87 -41.51 51.11
N ASP A 749 -32.04 -40.89 50.90
CA ASP A 749 -32.59 -39.78 51.70
C ASP A 749 -31.55 -38.67 51.92
N ARG A 750 -31.00 -38.15 50.81
CA ARG A 750 -29.94 -37.14 50.83
C ARG A 750 -30.09 -36.11 49.72
N TYR A 751 -29.62 -34.90 49.98
CA TYR A 751 -29.55 -33.84 48.99
C TYR A 751 -28.18 -33.81 48.33
N LEU A 752 -28.13 -33.86 47.01
CA LEU A 752 -26.92 -33.73 46.19
C LEU A 752 -26.76 -32.28 45.76
N VAL A 753 -25.62 -31.69 46.04
CA VAL A 753 -25.31 -30.27 45.79
C VAL A 753 -24.22 -30.15 44.74
N ARG A 754 -24.45 -29.29 43.73
CA ARG A 754 -23.47 -28.99 42.69
C ARG A 754 -22.40 -27.99 43.15
N ALA A 755 -21.27 -27.97 42.46
CA ALA A 755 -20.13 -27.12 42.81
C ALA A 755 -20.45 -25.61 42.71
N GLU A 756 -21.32 -25.22 41.77
CA GLU A 756 -21.70 -23.83 41.52
C GLU A 756 -22.40 -23.20 42.73
N LEU A 757 -23.27 -23.95 43.42
CA LEU A 757 -23.95 -23.46 44.63
C LEU A 757 -22.98 -23.35 45.81
N PHE A 758 -22.04 -24.30 45.94
CA PHE A 758 -20.99 -24.24 46.96
C PHE A 758 -20.10 -22.99 46.78
N GLU A 759 -19.69 -22.71 45.54
CA GLU A 759 -18.85 -21.56 45.20
C GLU A 759 -19.58 -20.24 45.48
N PHE A 760 -20.86 -20.16 45.08
CA PHE A 760 -21.70 -19.00 45.36
C PHE A 760 -21.91 -18.74 46.86
N LEU A 761 -22.29 -19.78 47.63
CA LEU A 761 -22.50 -19.65 49.08
C LEU A 761 -21.21 -19.28 49.82
N SER A 762 -20.06 -19.79 49.36
CA SER A 762 -18.75 -19.44 49.90
C SER A 762 -18.42 -17.96 49.65
N GLY A 763 -18.71 -17.46 48.44
CA GLY A 763 -18.55 -16.05 48.07
C GLY A 763 -19.42 -15.13 48.92
N ILE A 764 -20.71 -15.45 49.06
CA ILE A 764 -21.63 -14.67 49.90
C ILE A 764 -21.22 -14.69 51.35
N SER A 765 -20.86 -15.86 51.91
CA SER A 765 -20.43 -15.97 53.30
C SER A 765 -19.23 -15.07 53.59
N LYS A 766 -18.24 -15.04 52.68
CA LYS A 766 -17.08 -14.14 52.79
C LYS A 766 -17.48 -12.66 52.72
N LYS A 767 -18.33 -12.28 51.76
CA LYS A 767 -18.81 -10.90 51.58
C LYS A 767 -19.59 -10.41 52.80
N ALA A 768 -20.50 -11.23 53.31
CA ALA A 768 -21.30 -10.94 54.50
C ALA A 768 -20.43 -10.83 55.77
N PHE A 769 -19.41 -11.67 55.90
CA PHE A 769 -18.44 -11.58 56.99
C PHE A 769 -17.65 -10.26 56.96
N GLN A 770 -17.20 -9.82 55.78
CA GLN A 770 -16.45 -8.57 55.61
C GLN A 770 -17.33 -7.31 55.80
N ALA A 771 -18.62 -7.40 55.49
CA ALA A 771 -19.54 -6.26 55.57
C ALA A 771 -19.79 -5.77 57.01
N ASN A 772 -19.66 -6.63 58.02
CA ASN A 772 -19.88 -6.26 59.41
C ASN A 772 -18.76 -6.77 60.33
N ALA A 773 -17.94 -5.83 60.82
CA ALA A 773 -16.84 -6.09 61.75
C ALA A 773 -17.29 -6.80 63.04
N GLN A 774 -18.57 -6.69 63.42
CA GLN A 774 -19.11 -7.40 64.58
C GLN A 774 -19.01 -8.93 64.44
N HIS A 775 -19.15 -9.49 63.24
CA HIS A 775 -19.02 -10.94 63.02
C HIS A 775 -17.62 -11.45 63.36
N ALA A 776 -16.57 -10.69 63.00
CA ALA A 776 -15.19 -11.03 63.36
C ALA A 776 -14.99 -11.02 64.88
N THR A 777 -15.51 -9.99 65.56
CA THR A 777 -15.38 -9.87 67.03
C THR A 777 -16.14 -10.98 67.77
N ILE A 778 -17.33 -11.38 67.30
CA ILE A 778 -18.12 -12.46 67.90
C ILE A 778 -17.45 -13.81 67.66
N ALA A 779 -16.91 -14.07 66.46
CA ALA A 779 -16.21 -15.31 66.15
C ALA A 779 -14.91 -15.47 66.95
N GLU A 780 -14.15 -14.39 67.11
CA GLU A 780 -12.95 -14.38 67.95
C GLU A 780 -13.31 -14.58 69.43
N MET A 781 -14.38 -13.94 69.90
CA MET A 781 -14.91 -14.14 71.26
C MET A 781 -15.37 -15.58 71.48
N GLU A 782 -16.10 -16.19 70.55
CA GLU A 782 -16.53 -17.60 70.64
C GLU A 782 -15.31 -18.53 70.75
N LYS A 783 -14.23 -18.27 70.00
CA LYS A 783 -12.98 -19.03 70.10
C LYS A 783 -12.30 -18.86 71.45
N THR A 784 -12.10 -17.63 71.92
CA THR A 784 -11.41 -17.34 73.19
C THR A 784 -12.20 -17.87 74.38
N VAL A 785 -13.53 -17.70 74.37
CA VAL A 785 -14.43 -18.23 75.40
C VAL A 785 -14.47 -19.75 75.37
N SER A 786 -14.52 -20.38 74.18
CA SER A 786 -14.47 -21.85 74.07
C SER A 786 -13.17 -22.43 74.62
N VAL A 787 -12.03 -21.76 74.43
CA VAL A 787 -10.75 -22.18 75.03
C VAL A 787 -10.77 -22.00 76.55
N ALA A 788 -11.36 -20.92 77.04
CA ALA A 788 -11.50 -20.65 78.47
C ALA A 788 -12.41 -21.67 79.20
N LEU A 789 -13.25 -22.38 78.46
CA LEU A 789 -14.18 -23.39 78.96
C LEU A 789 -13.62 -24.82 78.95
N LEU A 790 -12.42 -25.06 78.42
CA LEU A 790 -11.77 -26.38 78.45
C LEU A 790 -11.34 -26.78 79.88
N PRO A 791 -11.30 -28.08 80.24
CA PRO A 791 -11.44 -29.25 79.36
C PRO A 791 -12.87 -29.72 79.09
N ASP A 792 -13.85 -29.42 79.96
CA ASP A 792 -15.25 -29.82 79.80
C ASP A 792 -16.14 -28.61 79.51
N VAL A 793 -16.32 -28.32 78.22
CA VAL A 793 -17.04 -27.14 77.75
C VAL A 793 -18.51 -27.17 78.19
N ALA A 794 -19.17 -28.32 78.13
CA ALA A 794 -20.60 -28.44 78.43
C ALA A 794 -20.89 -28.11 79.90
N ARG A 795 -20.15 -28.77 80.81
CA ARG A 795 -20.30 -28.56 82.25
C ARG A 795 -19.89 -27.14 82.66
N ASN A 796 -18.78 -26.65 82.13
CA ASN A 796 -18.25 -25.34 82.50
C ASN A 796 -19.16 -24.19 82.04
N ILE A 797 -19.87 -24.34 80.91
CA ILE A 797 -20.86 -23.35 80.48
C ILE A 797 -22.05 -23.32 81.44
N ASP A 798 -22.58 -24.48 81.84
CA ASP A 798 -23.68 -24.57 82.79
C ASP A 798 -23.29 -23.94 84.15
N THR A 799 -22.05 -24.18 84.61
CA THR A 799 -21.50 -23.54 85.80
C THR A 799 -21.43 -22.02 85.66
N VAL A 800 -20.95 -21.49 84.55
CA VAL A 800 -20.85 -20.02 84.39
C VAL A 800 -22.24 -19.37 84.30
N LEU A 801 -23.17 -19.99 83.57
CA LEU A 801 -24.54 -19.48 83.42
C LEU A 801 -25.32 -19.53 84.74
N SER A 802 -25.06 -20.50 85.64
CA SER A 802 -25.77 -20.61 86.91
C SER A 802 -25.44 -19.47 87.89
N TYR A 803 -24.27 -18.86 87.78
CA TYR A 803 -23.85 -17.71 88.58
C TYR A 803 -24.15 -16.35 87.94
N MET A 804 -24.78 -16.32 86.75
CA MET A 804 -25.20 -15.09 86.07
C MET A 804 -26.58 -14.63 86.54
N HIS A 805 -26.63 -13.47 87.20
CA HIS A 805 -27.89 -12.86 87.64
C HIS A 805 -28.37 -11.82 86.61
N PRO A 806 -29.65 -11.81 86.22
CA PRO A 806 -30.17 -10.81 85.30
C PRO A 806 -30.23 -9.42 85.94
N ILE A 807 -29.94 -8.38 85.16
CA ILE A 807 -30.08 -6.98 85.56
C ILE A 807 -30.89 -6.21 84.51
N THR A 808 -31.42 -5.04 84.87
CA THR A 808 -32.07 -4.15 83.90
C THR A 808 -31.03 -3.69 82.86
N GLU A 809 -31.35 -3.89 81.58
CA GLU A 809 -30.40 -3.62 80.49
C GLU A 809 -29.97 -2.14 80.47
N LYS A 810 -28.66 -1.90 80.57
CA LYS A 810 -28.08 -0.57 80.47
C LYS A 810 -26.82 -0.63 79.61
N HIS A 811 -26.84 0.05 78.46
CA HIS A 811 -25.72 0.14 77.52
C HIS A 811 -25.24 -1.24 77.01
N GLY A 812 -26.18 -2.18 76.81
CA GLY A 812 -25.91 -3.53 76.30
C GLY A 812 -25.49 -4.57 77.36
N PHE A 813 -25.34 -4.16 78.62
CA PHE A 813 -25.10 -5.08 79.75
C PHE A 813 -26.43 -5.56 80.33
N MET A 814 -26.58 -6.89 80.43
CA MET A 814 -27.86 -7.54 80.78
C MET A 814 -27.78 -8.50 81.97
N ALA A 815 -26.57 -8.86 82.39
CA ALA A 815 -26.36 -9.76 83.52
C ALA A 815 -25.19 -9.28 84.39
N GLU A 816 -25.13 -9.76 85.63
CA GLU A 816 -24.02 -9.54 86.55
C GLU A 816 -23.52 -10.86 87.15
N ILE A 817 -22.23 -10.92 87.48
CA ILE A 817 -21.63 -11.98 88.29
C ILE A 817 -20.91 -11.35 89.48
N LYS A 818 -21.19 -11.87 90.67
CA LYS A 818 -20.47 -11.54 91.91
C LYS A 818 -19.54 -12.68 92.27
N LEU A 819 -18.23 -12.49 92.13
CA LEU A 819 -17.22 -13.53 92.42
C LEU A 819 -17.20 -13.96 93.89
N ALA A 820 -17.74 -13.14 94.80
CA ALA A 820 -17.90 -13.48 96.21
C ALA A 820 -18.99 -14.53 96.48
N GLU A 821 -19.95 -14.70 95.56
CA GLU A 821 -21.05 -15.68 95.69
C GLU A 821 -20.66 -17.08 95.16
N VAL A 822 -19.53 -17.18 94.46
CA VAL A 822 -18.98 -18.45 93.96
C VAL A 822 -18.17 -19.11 95.08
N THR A 823 -18.78 -20.07 95.78
CA THR A 823 -18.19 -20.71 96.97
C THR A 823 -17.17 -21.81 96.64
N ASP A 824 -17.32 -22.49 95.49
CA ASP A 824 -16.36 -23.51 95.05
C ASP A 824 -15.17 -22.87 94.32
N GLU A 825 -13.94 -23.17 94.77
CA GLU A 825 -12.72 -22.66 94.16
C GLU A 825 -12.50 -23.22 92.74
N ALA A 826 -13.04 -24.41 92.41
CA ALA A 826 -13.01 -24.94 91.05
C ALA A 826 -13.90 -24.12 90.09
N ASP A 827 -15.15 -23.83 90.49
CA ASP A 827 -16.08 -22.99 89.73
C ASP A 827 -15.56 -21.56 89.58
N LYS A 828 -14.99 -21.01 90.65
CA LYS A 828 -14.42 -19.65 90.67
C LYS A 828 -13.28 -19.50 89.67
N ARG A 829 -12.50 -20.55 89.43
CA ARG A 829 -11.44 -20.56 88.40
C ARG A 829 -12.04 -20.51 87.00
N VAL A 830 -13.06 -21.32 86.72
CA VAL A 830 -13.75 -21.38 85.42
C VAL A 830 -14.45 -20.04 85.12
N VAL A 831 -15.22 -19.52 86.09
CA VAL A 831 -15.91 -18.23 85.97
C VAL A 831 -14.90 -17.10 85.73
N ARG A 832 -13.78 -17.08 86.46
CA ARG A 832 -12.72 -16.07 86.25
C ARG A 832 -12.07 -16.19 84.86
N GLN A 833 -11.84 -17.40 84.36
CA GLN A 833 -11.30 -17.63 83.02
C GLN A 833 -12.24 -17.09 81.93
N VAL A 834 -13.54 -17.35 82.05
CA VAL A 834 -14.55 -16.84 81.11
C VAL A 834 -14.73 -15.32 81.22
N LEU A 835 -14.73 -14.75 82.43
CA LEU A 835 -14.78 -13.30 82.62
C LEU A 835 -13.55 -12.60 82.05
N ASN A 836 -12.36 -13.19 82.21
CA ASN A 836 -11.13 -12.69 81.59
C ASN A 836 -11.21 -12.77 80.07
N ALA A 837 -11.67 -13.89 79.50
CA ALA A 837 -11.89 -14.03 78.06
C ALA A 837 -12.89 -12.98 77.52
N GLY A 838 -14.00 -12.76 78.22
CA GLY A 838 -14.98 -11.74 77.85
C GLY A 838 -14.47 -10.30 77.98
N SER A 839 -13.55 -10.05 78.92
CA SER A 839 -12.94 -8.73 79.11
C SER A 839 -11.98 -8.34 77.98
N VAL A 840 -11.31 -9.32 77.35
CA VAL A 840 -10.46 -9.11 76.15
C VAL A 840 -11.27 -8.47 75.02
N HIS A 841 -12.55 -8.81 74.91
CA HIS A 841 -13.46 -8.30 73.88
C HIS A 841 -14.31 -7.11 74.37
N GLN A 842 -13.99 -6.50 75.52
CA GLN A 842 -14.75 -5.41 76.14
C GLN A 842 -16.24 -5.77 76.42
N ARG A 843 -16.56 -7.07 76.53
CA ARG A 843 -17.93 -7.56 76.79
C ARG A 843 -18.19 -7.90 78.25
N VAL A 844 -17.21 -7.61 79.10
CA VAL A 844 -17.28 -7.70 80.56
C VAL A 844 -16.73 -6.41 81.13
N GLN A 845 -17.48 -5.76 82.01
CA GLN A 845 -17.06 -4.53 82.69
C GLN A 845 -16.97 -4.78 84.20
N ARG A 846 -15.90 -4.29 84.82
CA ARG A 846 -15.74 -4.36 86.28
C ARG A 846 -16.43 -3.17 86.93
N THR A 847 -17.21 -3.42 87.97
CA THR A 847 -17.93 -2.37 88.73
C THR A 847 -17.04 -1.75 89.81
N ASP A 848 -16.14 -2.54 90.39
CA ASP A 848 -15.30 -2.16 91.52
C ASP A 848 -13.80 -2.41 91.26
N ALA A 849 -12.93 -1.59 91.87
CA ALA A 849 -11.47 -1.74 91.79
C ALA A 849 -10.98 -3.03 92.47
N THR A 850 -11.78 -3.61 93.35
CA THR A 850 -11.54 -4.88 94.05
C THR A 850 -11.75 -6.11 93.17
N GLY A 851 -12.38 -5.97 92.00
CA GLY A 851 -12.58 -7.05 91.04
C GLY A 851 -13.52 -8.15 91.55
N SER A 852 -14.51 -7.78 92.37
CA SER A 852 -15.50 -8.68 92.97
C SER A 852 -16.82 -8.72 92.20
N HIS A 853 -17.12 -7.69 91.40
CA HIS A 853 -18.40 -7.54 90.70
C HIS A 853 -18.22 -7.18 89.22
N TYR A 854 -18.90 -7.92 88.34
CA TYR A 854 -18.76 -7.82 86.89
C TYR A 854 -20.12 -7.71 86.22
N PHE A 855 -20.26 -6.76 85.30
CA PHE A 855 -21.37 -6.68 84.35
C PHE A 855 -21.03 -7.42 83.07
N ILE A 856 -22.00 -8.15 82.54
CA ILE A 856 -21.88 -8.99 81.35
C ILE A 856 -22.76 -8.44 80.24
N HIS A 857 -22.12 -8.21 79.10
CA HIS A 857 -22.76 -7.75 77.88
C HIS A 857 -23.59 -8.87 77.24
N ARG A 858 -24.66 -8.48 76.55
CA ARG A 858 -25.54 -9.37 75.78
C ARG A 858 -24.77 -10.36 74.91
N ASP A 859 -23.79 -9.88 74.15
CA ASP A 859 -23.00 -10.70 73.22
C ASP A 859 -22.28 -11.88 73.92
N LEU A 860 -21.70 -11.69 75.11
CA LEU A 860 -21.04 -12.78 75.83
C LEU A 860 -22.06 -13.83 76.30
N TYR A 861 -23.22 -13.38 76.80
CA TYR A 861 -24.31 -14.27 77.17
C TYR A 861 -24.83 -15.07 75.97
N GLN A 862 -25.02 -14.41 74.82
CA GLN A 862 -25.46 -15.06 73.58
C GLN A 862 -24.43 -16.09 73.09
N THR A 863 -23.14 -15.80 73.19
CA THR A 863 -22.07 -16.74 72.84
C THR A 863 -22.06 -17.96 73.77
N LEU A 864 -22.21 -17.78 75.08
CA LEU A 864 -22.30 -18.89 76.04
C LEU A 864 -23.56 -19.74 75.78
N ALA A 865 -24.71 -19.11 75.51
CA ALA A 865 -25.94 -19.82 75.18
C ALA A 865 -25.82 -20.62 73.87
N ARG A 866 -25.17 -20.05 72.84
CA ARG A 866 -24.91 -20.73 71.57
C ARG A 866 -23.98 -21.93 71.75
N LEU A 867 -22.90 -21.77 72.51
CA LEU A 867 -21.97 -22.87 72.83
C LEU A 867 -22.66 -23.99 73.63
N ARG A 868 -23.54 -23.63 74.58
CA ARG A 868 -24.36 -24.59 75.34
C ARG A 868 -25.26 -25.43 74.44
N ALA A 869 -25.94 -24.78 73.49
CA ALA A 869 -26.80 -25.47 72.53
C ALA A 869 -26.00 -26.48 71.71
N ARG A 870 -24.84 -26.07 71.19
CA ARG A 870 -23.94 -26.94 70.41
C ARG A 870 -23.43 -28.15 71.21
N SER A 871 -23.06 -27.95 72.48
CA SER A 871 -22.57 -29.04 73.34
C SER A 871 -23.64 -30.06 73.71
N LEU A 872 -24.90 -29.63 73.88
CA LEU A 872 -26.02 -30.52 74.17
C LEU A 872 -26.32 -31.48 72.99
N PHE A 873 -26.24 -31.00 71.75
CA PHE A 873 -26.47 -31.84 70.57
C PHE A 873 -25.34 -32.83 70.28
N THR A 874 -24.07 -32.45 70.50
CA THR A 874 -22.92 -33.38 70.34
C THR A 874 -22.95 -34.52 71.36
N SER A 875 -23.39 -34.26 72.59
CA SER A 875 -23.53 -35.30 73.62
C SER A 875 -24.72 -36.25 73.38
N THR A 876 -25.73 -35.81 72.62
CA THR A 876 -26.93 -36.60 72.30
C THR A 876 -26.73 -37.46 71.05
N SER A 877 -25.99 -36.97 70.06
CA SER A 877 -25.62 -37.72 68.85
C SER A 877 -24.67 -38.87 69.14
N TYR A 878 -23.78 -38.74 70.13
CA TYR A 878 -22.92 -39.86 70.59
C TYR A 878 -23.70 -41.00 71.26
N ARG A 879 -24.92 -40.75 71.79
CA ARG A 879 -25.78 -41.79 72.38
C ARG A 879 -26.62 -42.56 71.37
N LEU A 880 -26.77 -42.06 70.14
CA LEU A 880 -27.51 -42.74 69.09
C LEU A 880 -26.64 -43.71 68.30
N ASP A 881 -25.31 -43.53 68.34
CA ASP A 881 -24.36 -44.35 67.59
C ASP A 881 -23.75 -45.51 68.41
N HIS A 882 -23.85 -45.47 69.75
CA HIS A 882 -23.37 -46.55 70.64
C HIS A 882 -24.49 -46.94 71.60
N GLY A 883 -24.83 -48.23 71.66
CA GLY A 883 -25.88 -48.78 72.54
C GLY A 883 -25.66 -48.47 74.03
N PRO A 884 -26.65 -48.76 74.90
CA PRO A 884 -26.67 -48.28 76.27
C PRO A 884 -25.57 -48.97 77.09
N HIS A 885 -24.43 -48.31 77.26
CA HIS A 885 -23.47 -48.67 78.31
C HIS A 885 -23.85 -47.96 79.61
N GLU A 886 -24.12 -48.77 80.63
CA GLU A 886 -24.42 -48.38 82.00
C GLU A 886 -23.40 -47.36 82.53
N ARG A 887 -23.91 -46.30 83.15
CA ARG A 887 -23.13 -45.44 84.03
C ARG A 887 -22.59 -46.27 85.18
N ALA A 888 -21.27 -46.43 85.28
CA ALA A 888 -20.64 -46.81 86.54
C ALA A 888 -20.82 -45.65 87.56
N PRO A 889 -21.40 -45.89 88.74
CA PRO A 889 -21.47 -44.88 89.78
C PRO A 889 -20.08 -44.67 90.40
N ILE A 890 -19.70 -43.40 90.56
CA ILE A 890 -18.57 -43.02 91.39
C ILE A 890 -18.94 -43.36 92.84
N ALA A 891 -18.38 -44.45 93.36
CA ALA A 891 -18.46 -44.84 94.77
C ALA A 891 -17.05 -44.88 95.36
N GLY A 892 -16.87 -44.17 96.46
CA GLY A 892 -15.58 -43.95 97.10
C GLY A 892 -14.99 -45.18 97.80
N GLY A 893 -13.67 -45.11 98.00
CA GLY A 893 -12.92 -45.69 99.10
C GLY A 893 -12.98 -47.20 99.31
N ARG A 894 -11.91 -47.91 98.90
CA ARG A 894 -11.33 -49.03 99.67
C ARG A 894 -9.84 -49.13 99.40
N LEU A 895 -9.06 -49.17 100.48
CA LEU A 895 -7.68 -49.62 100.53
C LEU A 895 -7.66 -51.14 100.32
N ASP A 896 -6.60 -51.64 99.70
CA ASP A 896 -6.31 -53.04 99.35
C ASP A 896 -6.90 -53.55 98.03
N ALA A 897 -6.26 -53.16 96.92
CA ALA A 897 -6.17 -53.98 95.72
C ALA A 897 -4.85 -53.68 95.00
N THR A 898 -3.96 -54.68 94.95
CA THR A 898 -2.68 -54.71 94.24
C THR A 898 -2.85 -54.34 92.75
N PRO A 899 -2.01 -53.46 92.17
CA PRO A 899 -2.06 -53.16 90.74
C PRO A 899 -1.58 -54.37 89.92
N PRO A 900 -2.24 -54.75 88.81
CA PRO A 900 -1.68 -55.73 87.90
C PRO A 900 -0.42 -55.16 87.23
N ALA A 901 0.60 -56.00 87.17
CA ALA A 901 1.95 -55.67 86.75
C ALA A 901 2.01 -55.23 85.28
N LEU A 902 2.83 -54.21 85.03
CA LEU A 902 3.27 -53.80 83.69
C LEU A 902 4.22 -54.85 83.13
N GLU A 903 3.73 -55.76 82.28
CA GLU A 903 4.59 -56.62 81.47
C GLU A 903 5.21 -55.79 80.34
N HIS A 904 6.50 -55.45 80.52
CA HIS A 904 7.38 -55.07 79.42
C HIS A 904 7.72 -56.32 78.59
N HIS A 905 7.07 -56.47 77.43
CA HIS A 905 7.61 -57.31 76.36
C HIS A 905 8.42 -56.43 75.41
N ALA A 906 9.74 -56.42 75.60
CA ALA A 906 10.69 -56.09 74.56
C ALA A 906 10.77 -57.29 73.60
N ALA A 907 10.34 -57.11 72.35
CA ALA A 907 10.56 -58.08 71.28
C ALA A 907 10.97 -57.36 70.00
N ALA A 908 11.94 -57.97 69.33
CA ALA A 908 12.76 -57.46 68.26
C ALA A 908 11.98 -57.00 67.02
N ILE A 909 12.55 -56.01 66.35
CA ILE A 909 12.22 -55.63 64.98
C ILE A 909 12.58 -56.81 64.06
N ALA A 910 11.57 -57.51 63.58
CA ALA A 910 11.62 -58.38 62.41
C ALA A 910 10.45 -57.98 61.50
N GLY A 911 10.72 -57.93 60.19
CA GLY A 911 9.91 -57.26 59.18
C GLY A 911 8.45 -57.75 59.06
N PRO A 912 7.56 -56.95 58.46
CA PRO A 912 6.16 -57.31 58.34
C PRO A 912 6.00 -58.44 57.33
N SER A 913 5.57 -59.60 57.83
CA SER A 913 4.87 -60.61 57.04
C SER A 913 3.39 -60.24 56.98
N ASP A 914 2.86 -60.31 55.76
CA ASP A 914 1.46 -60.12 55.39
C ASP A 914 0.51 -61.02 56.19
N ASP A 915 -0.62 -60.46 56.65
CA ASP A 915 -1.98 -61.03 56.55
C ASP A 915 -2.95 -60.38 57.57
N VAL A 916 -3.63 -59.31 57.13
CA VAL A 916 -4.96 -58.88 57.61
C VAL A 916 -5.78 -58.53 56.35
N PRO A 917 -7.03 -59.01 56.20
CA PRO A 917 -7.76 -58.92 54.93
C PRO A 917 -8.18 -57.48 54.64
N ALA A 918 -7.54 -56.89 53.63
CA ALA A 918 -7.94 -55.63 53.04
C ALA A 918 -9.24 -55.80 52.25
N ALA A 919 -10.08 -54.77 52.32
CA ALA A 919 -11.26 -54.57 51.50
C ALA A 919 -10.98 -54.92 50.03
N HIS A 920 -11.95 -55.54 49.35
CA HIS A 920 -11.90 -55.86 47.92
C HIS A 920 -11.79 -54.58 47.08
N VAL A 921 -10.57 -54.06 46.93
CA VAL A 921 -10.12 -53.27 45.79
C VAL A 921 -9.75 -54.30 44.73
N GLN A 922 -10.47 -54.30 43.60
CA GLN A 922 -10.08 -55.09 42.46
C GLN A 922 -8.64 -54.69 42.07
N PRO A 923 -7.70 -55.64 41.92
CA PRO A 923 -6.36 -55.30 41.47
C PRO A 923 -6.47 -54.71 40.07
N ARG A 924 -6.03 -53.45 39.88
CA ARG A 924 -5.71 -52.93 38.54
C ARG A 924 -4.77 -53.96 37.91
N ARG A 925 -5.16 -54.55 36.78
CA ARG A 925 -4.22 -55.30 35.93
C ARG A 925 -3.03 -54.37 35.68
N GLU A 926 -1.87 -54.70 36.24
CA GLU A 926 -0.64 -54.00 35.99
C GLU A 926 -0.25 -54.32 34.54
N ILE A 927 -0.60 -53.42 33.62
CA ILE A 927 -0.29 -53.59 32.20
C ILE A 927 1.17 -53.18 32.03
N ASP A 928 2.02 -54.11 31.58
CA ASP A 928 3.43 -53.84 31.32
C ASP A 928 3.59 -52.72 30.27
N PRO A 929 4.19 -51.57 30.63
CA PRO A 929 4.43 -50.44 29.70
C PRO A 929 5.18 -50.85 28.43
N LYS A 930 5.95 -51.95 28.47
CA LYS A 930 6.62 -52.51 27.30
C LYS A 930 5.65 -52.93 26.20
N ILE A 931 4.47 -53.44 26.55
CA ILE A 931 3.46 -53.89 25.58
C ILE A 931 2.87 -52.69 24.85
N ILE A 932 2.54 -51.62 25.60
CA ILE A 932 2.03 -50.36 25.06
C ILE A 932 3.07 -49.74 24.12
N ARG A 933 4.35 -49.72 24.53
CA ARG A 933 5.45 -49.18 23.72
C ARG A 933 5.65 -49.95 22.40
N GLN A 934 5.64 -51.27 22.44
CA GLN A 934 5.77 -52.08 21.22
C GLN A 934 4.63 -51.82 20.23
N ARG A 935 3.40 -51.66 20.75
CA ARG A 935 2.19 -51.44 19.95
C ARG A 935 2.16 -50.03 19.35
N LEU A 936 2.58 -49.01 20.09
CA LEU A 936 2.77 -47.64 19.57
C LEU A 936 3.83 -47.60 18.46
N MET A 937 5.00 -48.23 18.67
CA MET A 937 6.06 -48.30 17.66
C MET A 937 5.57 -48.99 16.38
N MET A 938 4.84 -50.11 16.49
CA MET A 938 4.23 -50.77 15.32
C MET A 938 3.19 -49.88 14.63
N GLY A 939 2.40 -49.11 15.39
CA GLY A 939 1.42 -48.17 14.86
C GLY A 939 2.04 -47.02 14.05
N MET A 940 3.27 -46.61 14.41
CA MET A 940 4.09 -45.68 13.63
C MET A 940 4.87 -46.36 12.48
N GLY A 941 4.67 -47.66 12.25
CA GLY A 941 5.41 -48.41 11.23
C GLY A 941 6.88 -48.68 11.59
N LEU A 942 7.29 -48.50 12.85
CA LEU A 942 8.65 -48.74 13.33
C LEU A 942 8.79 -50.13 13.97
N ALA A 943 9.93 -50.78 13.72
CA ALA A 943 10.24 -52.06 14.35
C ALA A 943 10.43 -51.88 15.87
N PRO A 944 9.78 -52.68 16.74
CA PRO A 944 9.93 -52.54 18.19
C PRO A 944 11.33 -52.81 18.73
N SER A 945 12.17 -53.52 17.97
CA SER A 945 13.59 -53.72 18.29
C SER A 945 14.38 -52.41 18.23
N LEU A 946 14.00 -51.47 17.38
CA LEU A 946 14.70 -50.21 17.17
C LEU A 946 14.81 -49.38 18.47
N TYR A 947 13.73 -49.34 19.27
CA TYR A 947 13.76 -48.67 20.56
C TYR A 947 14.78 -49.33 21.50
N ARG A 948 14.84 -50.67 21.52
CA ARG A 948 15.77 -51.41 22.37
C ARG A 948 17.22 -51.14 21.96
N ASP A 949 17.47 -51.16 20.66
CA ASP A 949 18.78 -50.89 20.08
C ASP A 949 19.22 -49.44 20.42
N LEU A 950 18.32 -48.46 20.26
CA LEU A 950 18.59 -47.06 20.64
C LEU A 950 18.81 -46.88 22.15
N SER A 951 17.99 -47.52 22.98
CA SER A 951 18.11 -47.44 24.43
C SER A 951 19.46 -47.99 24.95
N GLY A 952 20.07 -48.94 24.24
CA GLY A 952 21.38 -49.49 24.59
C GLY A 952 22.58 -48.63 24.16
N THR A 953 22.38 -47.65 23.28
CA THR A 953 23.46 -46.84 22.67
C THR A 953 23.65 -45.47 23.34
N GLY A 954 22.88 -45.16 24.39
CA GLY A 954 22.89 -43.83 25.04
C GLY A 954 22.11 -42.73 24.30
N ALA A 955 21.37 -43.07 23.25
CA ALA A 955 20.58 -42.12 22.45
C ALA A 955 19.53 -41.36 23.28
N LEU A 956 18.94 -42.03 24.28
CA LEU A 956 17.93 -41.46 25.18
C LEU A 956 18.47 -40.30 26.03
N GLU A 957 19.72 -40.41 26.47
CA GLU A 957 20.37 -39.39 27.31
C GLU A 957 20.62 -38.09 26.53
N HIS A 958 20.85 -38.20 25.21
CA HIS A 958 21.16 -37.08 24.33
C HIS A 958 19.97 -36.57 23.51
N ALA A 959 18.82 -37.23 23.55
CA ALA A 959 17.68 -36.90 22.69
C ALA A 959 17.18 -35.45 22.84
N ASN A 960 17.13 -34.94 24.08
CA ASN A 960 16.76 -33.56 24.35
C ASN A 960 17.79 -32.55 23.83
N VAL A 961 19.08 -32.87 23.97
CA VAL A 961 20.18 -32.04 23.47
C VAL A 961 20.17 -32.01 21.94
N LEU A 962 20.00 -33.16 21.30
CA LEU A 962 19.87 -33.28 19.85
C LEU A 962 18.63 -32.54 19.32
N GLY A 963 17.52 -32.61 20.04
CA GLY A 963 16.30 -31.84 19.70
C GLY A 963 16.52 -30.33 19.75
N GLU A 964 17.32 -29.84 20.71
CA GLU A 964 17.70 -28.42 20.77
C GLU A 964 18.63 -28.03 19.61
N GLN A 965 19.63 -28.87 19.30
CA GLN A 965 20.56 -28.61 18.19
C GLN A 965 19.86 -28.62 16.83
N LEU A 966 18.91 -29.53 16.62
CA LEU A 966 18.07 -29.53 15.42
C LEU A 966 17.21 -28.27 15.33
N ARG A 967 16.61 -27.81 16.44
CA ARG A 967 15.84 -26.56 16.47
C ARG A 967 16.70 -25.34 16.13
N ARG A 968 17.94 -25.27 16.63
CA ARG A 968 18.89 -24.21 16.27
C ARG A 968 19.26 -24.26 14.79
N LEU A 969 19.50 -25.46 14.26
CA LEU A 969 19.73 -25.67 12.83
C LEU A 969 18.52 -25.20 12.00
N CYS A 970 17.29 -25.51 12.40
CA CYS A 970 16.09 -25.03 11.71
C CYS A 970 15.99 -23.50 11.70
N GLN A 971 16.36 -22.84 12.80
CA GLN A 971 16.34 -21.38 12.92
C GLN A 971 17.41 -20.70 12.06
N GLN A 972 18.60 -21.28 11.98
CA GLN A 972 19.73 -20.70 11.24
C GLN A 972 19.70 -21.07 9.75
N GLN A 973 19.12 -22.21 9.39
CA GLN A 973 19.08 -22.74 8.02
C GLN A 973 17.64 -23.10 7.60
N ARG A 974 16.91 -22.09 7.12
CA ARG A 974 15.49 -22.21 6.77
C ARG A 974 15.19 -23.29 5.72
N ALA A 975 16.09 -23.51 4.76
CA ALA A 975 15.91 -24.49 3.69
C ALA A 975 15.86 -25.95 4.20
N ILE A 976 16.68 -26.29 5.20
CA ILE A 976 16.68 -27.61 5.83
C ILE A 976 15.62 -27.67 6.93
N GLY A 977 15.42 -26.56 7.64
CA GLY A 977 14.50 -26.47 8.77
C GLY A 977 13.06 -26.83 8.42
N VAL A 978 12.56 -26.39 7.26
CA VAL A 978 11.19 -26.72 6.80
C VAL A 978 11.00 -28.23 6.65
N HIS A 979 11.99 -28.95 6.12
CA HIS A 979 11.90 -30.40 5.96
C HIS A 979 11.96 -31.15 7.29
N ILE A 980 12.84 -30.72 8.21
CA ILE A 980 12.95 -31.31 9.54
C ILE A 980 11.66 -31.09 10.34
N ASP A 981 11.12 -29.87 10.32
CA ASP A 981 9.87 -29.54 11.01
C ASP A 981 8.69 -30.34 10.44
N THR A 982 8.64 -30.52 9.11
CA THR A 982 7.60 -31.33 8.44
C THR A 982 7.69 -32.80 8.86
N ASP A 983 8.88 -33.38 8.86
CA ASP A 983 9.10 -34.78 9.28
C ASP A 983 8.79 -34.97 10.78
N LEU A 984 9.16 -34.01 11.64
CA LEU A 984 8.81 -34.04 13.06
C LEU A 984 7.30 -33.95 13.29
N GLN A 985 6.59 -33.13 12.52
CA GLN A 985 5.13 -33.04 12.58
C GLN A 985 4.48 -34.35 12.13
N GLU A 986 4.93 -34.93 11.02
CA GLU A 986 4.41 -36.20 10.52
C GLU A 986 4.61 -37.34 11.53
N PHE A 987 5.79 -37.43 12.17
CA PHE A 987 6.05 -38.41 13.23
C PHE A 987 5.13 -38.22 14.46
N ASN A 988 4.88 -36.98 14.87
CA ASN A 988 3.95 -36.71 15.98
C ASN A 988 2.51 -37.09 15.60
N GLU A 989 2.07 -36.80 14.37
CA GLU A 989 0.75 -37.20 13.88
C GLU A 989 0.60 -38.72 13.74
N GLU A 990 1.64 -39.44 13.36
CA GLU A 990 1.68 -40.91 13.33
C GLU A 990 1.56 -41.48 14.74
N LEU A 991 2.30 -40.93 15.71
CA LEU A 991 2.23 -41.33 17.11
C LEU A 991 0.85 -41.07 17.71
N ASP A 992 0.26 -39.91 17.44
CA ASP A 992 -1.07 -39.53 17.94
C ASP A 992 -2.16 -40.42 17.34
N ARG A 993 -2.05 -40.75 16.05
CA ARG A 993 -2.94 -41.73 15.39
C ARG A 993 -2.80 -43.12 16.00
N ALA A 994 -1.58 -43.57 16.27
CA ALA A 994 -1.32 -44.85 16.92
C ALA A 994 -1.89 -44.88 18.36
N ALA A 995 -1.69 -43.82 19.13
CA ALA A 995 -2.22 -43.68 20.49
C ALA A 995 -3.76 -43.64 20.50
N ALA A 996 -4.38 -42.90 19.57
CA ALA A 996 -5.84 -42.84 19.43
C ALA A 996 -6.45 -44.20 19.03
N ALA A 997 -5.79 -44.95 18.14
CA ALA A 997 -6.24 -46.28 17.75
C ALA A 997 -6.26 -47.27 18.94
N MET A 998 -5.32 -47.14 19.87
CA MET A 998 -5.24 -47.98 21.07
C MET A 998 -6.22 -47.57 22.19
N ARG A 999 -6.79 -46.35 22.18
CA ARG A 999 -7.80 -45.91 23.17
C ARG A 999 -9.11 -46.71 23.08
N HIS A 1000 -9.32 -47.46 21.98
CA HIS A 1000 -10.46 -48.35 21.79
C HIS A 1000 -10.19 -49.80 22.24
N GLU A 1001 -8.95 -50.12 22.57
CA GLU A 1001 -8.53 -51.42 23.11
C GLU A 1001 -8.37 -51.28 24.64
N GLU A 1002 -8.46 -52.37 25.42
CA GLU A 1002 -8.60 -52.40 26.90
C GLU A 1002 -7.46 -51.76 27.76
N PHE A 1003 -6.69 -50.82 27.22
CA PHE A 1003 -5.60 -50.08 27.88
C PHE A 1003 -6.11 -48.76 28.50
N PRO A 1004 -5.69 -48.41 29.73
CA PRO A 1004 -6.04 -47.13 30.35
C PRO A 1004 -5.37 -45.96 29.61
N ALA A 1005 -6.15 -44.91 29.33
CA ALA A 1005 -5.69 -43.75 28.55
C ALA A 1005 -4.43 -43.09 29.14
N ASP A 1006 -4.34 -42.99 30.47
CA ASP A 1006 -3.21 -42.39 31.17
C ASP A 1006 -1.90 -43.13 30.87
N ALA A 1007 -1.92 -44.47 30.80
CA ALA A 1007 -0.73 -45.29 30.51
C ALA A 1007 -0.32 -45.22 29.03
N ILE A 1008 -1.27 -45.01 28.11
CA ILE A 1008 -0.96 -44.78 26.70
C ILE A 1008 -0.28 -43.42 26.54
N GLU A 1009 -0.80 -42.39 27.22
CA GLU A 1009 -0.28 -41.02 27.15
C GLU A 1009 1.12 -40.91 27.76
N GLU A 1010 1.36 -41.57 28.89
CA GLU A 1010 2.69 -41.65 29.52
C GLU A 1010 3.75 -42.26 28.58
N VAL A 1011 3.43 -43.37 27.91
CA VAL A 1011 4.37 -44.03 26.97
C VAL A 1011 4.48 -43.25 25.65
N ALA A 1012 3.42 -42.58 25.20
CA ALA A 1012 3.48 -41.70 24.03
C ALA A 1012 4.40 -40.50 24.29
N ASP A 1013 4.32 -39.86 25.46
CA ASP A 1013 5.20 -38.77 25.85
C ASP A 1013 6.67 -39.21 25.96
N GLU A 1014 6.92 -40.43 26.45
CA GLU A 1014 8.24 -41.05 26.43
C GLU A 1014 8.78 -41.16 24.99
N LEU A 1015 7.96 -41.61 24.03
CA LEU A 1015 8.36 -41.73 22.63
C LEU A 1015 8.58 -40.38 21.94
N ARG A 1016 7.77 -39.35 22.27
CA ARG A 1016 7.93 -37.99 21.74
C ARG A 1016 9.30 -37.41 22.08
N GLN A 1017 9.81 -37.69 23.27
CA GLN A 1017 11.14 -37.22 23.70
C GLN A 1017 12.29 -37.84 22.88
N ILE A 1018 12.05 -38.98 22.23
CA ILE A 1018 13.06 -39.76 21.51
C ILE A 1018 13.02 -39.51 19.99
N LEU A 1019 11.95 -38.86 19.51
CA LEU A 1019 11.79 -38.50 18.08
C LEU A 1019 13.01 -37.81 17.45
N PRO A 1020 13.69 -36.85 18.12
CA PRO A 1020 14.91 -36.25 17.56
C PRO A 1020 16.03 -37.26 17.28
N ALA A 1021 16.19 -38.27 18.14
CA ALA A 1021 17.18 -39.32 17.95
C ALA A 1021 16.77 -40.30 16.83
N LEU A 1022 15.47 -40.55 16.65
CA LEU A 1022 14.93 -41.39 15.57
C LEU A 1022 15.19 -40.78 14.18
N LEU A 1023 15.15 -39.46 14.04
CA LEU A 1023 15.49 -38.77 12.78
C LEU A 1023 16.96 -38.91 12.41
N LEU A 1024 17.83 -39.01 13.41
CA LEU A 1024 19.28 -38.95 13.31
C LEU A 1024 19.98 -40.32 13.27
N ILE A 1025 19.20 -41.40 13.26
CA ILE A 1025 19.72 -42.75 13.05
C ILE A 1025 20.49 -42.83 11.72
N GLN A 1026 21.41 -43.79 11.63
CA GLN A 1026 22.17 -44.01 10.41
C GLN A 1026 21.24 -44.37 9.24
N GLY A 1027 21.33 -43.62 8.14
CA GLY A 1027 20.39 -43.78 7.02
C GLY A 1027 18.96 -43.33 7.33
N GLY A 1028 18.73 -42.60 8.42
CA GLY A 1028 17.44 -42.03 8.79
C GLY A 1028 17.06 -40.82 7.93
N ARG A 1029 15.86 -40.28 8.19
CA ARG A 1029 15.25 -39.20 7.38
C ARG A 1029 16.13 -37.94 7.28
N TYR A 1030 16.89 -37.59 8.33
CA TYR A 1030 17.80 -36.45 8.28
C TYR A 1030 18.92 -36.62 7.23
N GLN A 1031 19.53 -37.80 7.15
CA GLN A 1031 20.56 -38.08 6.15
C GLN A 1031 19.97 -38.08 4.74
N GLU A 1032 18.73 -38.55 4.57
CA GLU A 1032 18.02 -38.50 3.29
C GLU A 1032 17.75 -37.06 2.83
N ILE A 1033 17.35 -36.17 3.74
CA ILE A 1033 17.17 -34.74 3.45
C ILE A 1033 18.48 -34.12 2.96
N VAL A 1034 19.59 -34.38 3.66
CA VAL A 1034 20.91 -33.86 3.28
C VAL A 1034 21.32 -34.37 1.89
N LEU A 1035 21.13 -35.66 1.60
CA LEU A 1035 21.44 -36.26 0.29
C LEU A 1035 20.57 -35.69 -0.83
N LYS A 1036 19.26 -35.50 -0.60
CA LYS A 1036 18.34 -34.87 -1.57
C LYS A 1036 18.78 -33.44 -1.90
N LEU A 1037 19.17 -32.67 -0.89
CA LEU A 1037 19.61 -31.29 -1.06
C LEU A 1037 20.95 -31.20 -1.82
N ILE A 1038 21.87 -32.12 -1.54
CA ILE A 1038 23.10 -32.25 -2.34
C ILE A 1038 22.74 -32.55 -3.80
N GLY A 1039 21.87 -33.52 -4.05
CA GLY A 1039 21.46 -33.89 -5.41
C GLY A 1039 20.81 -32.75 -6.19
N SER A 1040 19.95 -31.94 -5.56
CA SER A 1040 19.34 -30.77 -6.23
C SER A 1040 20.37 -29.69 -6.55
N LEU A 1041 21.27 -29.38 -5.62
CA LEU A 1041 22.31 -28.37 -5.81
C LEU A 1041 23.38 -28.83 -6.82
N GLU A 1042 23.67 -30.12 -6.91
CA GLU A 1042 24.54 -30.68 -7.97
C GLU A 1042 23.90 -30.55 -9.35
N ALA A 1043 22.59 -30.76 -9.47
CA ALA A 1043 21.87 -30.60 -10.72
C ALA A 1043 21.89 -29.14 -11.21
N GLU A 1044 21.67 -28.18 -10.30
CA GLU A 1044 21.77 -26.73 -10.60
C GLU A 1044 23.22 -26.29 -10.91
N HIS A 1045 24.20 -26.85 -10.20
CA HIS A 1045 25.61 -26.61 -10.49
C HIS A 1045 26.01 -27.14 -11.87
N GLY A 1046 25.54 -28.34 -12.23
CA GLY A 1046 25.75 -28.93 -13.56
C GLY A 1046 25.05 -28.16 -14.70
N ALA A 1047 23.94 -27.47 -14.40
CA ALA A 1047 23.24 -26.59 -15.33
C ALA A 1047 23.87 -25.19 -15.46
N GLY A 1048 24.80 -24.82 -14.58
CA GLY A 1048 25.45 -23.50 -14.56
C GLY A 1048 24.64 -22.40 -13.85
N ASP A 1049 23.52 -22.74 -13.21
CA ASP A 1049 22.59 -21.80 -12.58
C ASP A 1049 22.91 -21.51 -11.10
N LEU A 1050 23.92 -22.18 -10.53
CA LEU A 1050 24.25 -22.10 -9.10
C LEU A 1050 25.23 -20.96 -8.78
N ASP A 1051 24.80 -20.02 -7.93
CA ASP A 1051 25.58 -18.87 -7.48
C ASP A 1051 26.76 -19.24 -6.56
N LEU A 1052 27.67 -18.29 -6.31
CA LEU A 1052 28.88 -18.52 -5.50
C LEU A 1052 28.55 -19.00 -4.07
N LYS A 1053 27.44 -18.51 -3.49
CA LYS A 1053 26.99 -18.92 -2.15
C LYS A 1053 26.43 -20.34 -2.17
N GLY A 1054 25.65 -20.70 -3.18
CA GLY A 1054 25.13 -22.05 -3.42
C GLY A 1054 26.25 -23.06 -3.65
N GLN A 1055 27.32 -22.68 -4.36
CA GLN A 1055 28.51 -23.53 -4.53
C GLN A 1055 29.24 -23.77 -3.20
N GLN A 1056 29.37 -22.75 -2.35
CA GLN A 1056 29.95 -22.89 -1.01
C GLN A 1056 29.06 -23.77 -0.10
N LEU A 1057 27.75 -23.62 -0.18
CA LEU A 1057 26.79 -24.45 0.55
C LEU A 1057 26.87 -25.92 0.11
N LEU A 1058 26.92 -26.18 -1.21
CA LEU A 1058 27.06 -27.51 -1.78
C LEU A 1058 28.34 -28.22 -1.29
N GLN A 1059 29.49 -27.54 -1.30
CA GLN A 1059 30.74 -28.10 -0.79
C GLN A 1059 30.66 -28.45 0.69
N ARG A 1060 29.99 -27.61 1.50
CA ARG A 1060 29.82 -27.86 2.94
C ARG A 1060 28.84 -28.98 3.22
N LEU A 1061 27.73 -29.06 2.50
CA LEU A 1061 26.77 -30.16 2.61
C LEU A 1061 27.43 -31.50 2.30
N LYS A 1062 28.28 -31.56 1.27
CA LYS A 1062 29.09 -32.77 0.97
C LYS A 1062 30.04 -33.14 2.09
N LEU A 1063 30.69 -32.13 2.72
CA LEU A 1063 31.57 -32.36 3.85
C LEU A 1063 30.80 -32.82 5.10
N HIS A 1064 29.63 -32.23 5.35
CA HIS A 1064 28.72 -32.60 6.43
C HIS A 1064 28.20 -34.03 6.27
N GLU A 1065 27.77 -34.41 5.06
CA GLU A 1065 27.34 -35.78 4.74
C GLU A 1065 28.47 -36.79 4.94
N LEU A 1066 29.70 -36.44 4.49
CA LEU A 1066 30.88 -37.29 4.67
C LEU A 1066 31.23 -37.50 6.15
N GLN A 1067 31.00 -36.50 7.01
CA GLN A 1067 31.20 -36.64 8.45
C GLN A 1067 30.05 -37.39 9.12
N LEU A 1068 28.81 -37.12 8.70
CA LEU A 1068 27.59 -37.78 9.17
C LEU A 1068 27.61 -39.29 8.89
N SER A 1069 28.15 -39.71 7.74
CA SER A 1069 28.29 -41.12 7.38
C SER A 1069 29.39 -41.85 8.17
N LYS A 1070 30.38 -41.11 8.70
CA LYS A 1070 31.51 -41.67 9.47
C LYS A 1070 31.26 -41.84 10.96
N ILE A 1071 30.37 -41.04 11.56
CA ILE A 1071 30.06 -41.13 13.00
C ILE A 1071 29.25 -42.41 13.24
N GLY A 1072 29.69 -43.27 14.17
CA GLY A 1072 28.92 -44.44 14.60
C GLY A 1072 27.60 -44.05 15.29
N ARG A 1073 26.66 -44.97 15.48
CA ARG A 1073 25.47 -44.76 16.33
C ARG A 1073 25.40 -45.81 17.45
N SER A 1074 26.57 -46.32 17.83
CA SER A 1074 26.69 -47.48 18.72
C SER A 1074 26.81 -47.10 20.19
N ASP A 1075 27.43 -45.96 20.51
CA ASP A 1075 27.72 -45.57 21.89
C ASP A 1075 27.36 -44.10 22.19
N SER A 1076 27.20 -43.78 23.48
CA SER A 1076 26.82 -42.42 23.95
C SER A 1076 27.78 -41.33 23.45
N SER A 1077 29.07 -41.66 23.31
CA SER A 1077 30.08 -40.73 22.79
C SER A 1077 29.85 -40.37 21.31
N ASP A 1078 29.23 -41.25 20.53
CA ASP A 1078 28.96 -40.98 19.13
C ASP A 1078 27.75 -40.07 18.97
N TRP A 1079 26.72 -40.21 19.81
CA TRP A 1079 25.57 -39.31 19.86
C TRP A 1079 25.98 -37.89 20.28
N GLN A 1080 26.94 -37.76 21.21
CA GLN A 1080 27.50 -36.45 21.58
C GLN A 1080 28.29 -35.82 20.41
N LYS A 1081 29.12 -36.59 19.71
CA LYS A 1081 29.83 -36.11 18.50
C LYS A 1081 28.86 -35.71 17.39
N LEU A 1082 27.76 -36.45 17.23
CA LEU A 1082 26.71 -36.16 16.27
C LEU A 1082 26.00 -34.84 16.59
N GLY A 1083 25.70 -34.60 17.87
CA GLY A 1083 25.16 -33.31 18.32
C GLY A 1083 26.09 -32.15 18.02
N GLY A 1084 27.39 -32.30 18.31
CA GLY A 1084 28.40 -31.29 17.99
C GLY A 1084 28.54 -31.03 16.48
N LEU A 1085 28.47 -32.08 15.65
CA LEU A 1085 28.48 -31.94 14.19
C LEU A 1085 27.31 -31.10 13.67
N ILE A 1086 26.12 -31.32 14.21
CA ILE A 1086 24.90 -30.59 13.82
C ILE A 1086 25.01 -29.12 14.23
N GLU A 1087 25.52 -28.85 15.44
CA GLU A 1087 25.77 -27.50 15.95
C GLU A 1087 26.82 -26.76 15.10
N ASP A 1088 27.96 -27.40 14.83
CA ASP A 1088 29.04 -26.85 14.00
C ASP A 1088 28.55 -26.51 12.59
N PHE A 1089 27.69 -27.36 12.00
CA PHE A 1089 27.09 -27.09 10.69
C PHE A 1089 26.11 -25.90 10.74
N ALA A 1090 25.31 -25.80 11.80
CA ALA A 1090 24.38 -24.70 11.99
C ALA A 1090 25.12 -23.35 12.10
N GLU A 1091 26.18 -23.30 12.94
CA GLU A 1091 26.95 -22.07 13.19
C GLU A 1091 27.84 -21.65 12.01
N SER A 1092 28.41 -22.61 11.29
CA SER A 1092 29.37 -22.32 10.24
C SER A 1092 28.73 -21.93 8.91
N ALA A 1093 27.50 -22.36 8.62
CA ALA A 1093 26.81 -22.12 7.36
C ALA A 1093 26.31 -20.66 7.22
N PRO A 1094 26.51 -19.97 6.07
CA PRO A 1094 25.97 -18.63 5.88
C PRO A 1094 24.44 -18.65 6.02
N PRO A 1095 23.80 -17.64 6.64
CA PRO A 1095 22.35 -17.59 6.77
C PRO A 1095 21.72 -17.66 5.37
N GLY A 1096 21.07 -18.77 5.09
CA GLY A 1096 20.61 -19.13 3.75
C GLY A 1096 19.29 -18.46 3.40
N ASP A 1097 19.35 -17.27 2.80
CA ASP A 1097 18.36 -16.80 1.81
C ASP A 1097 18.63 -17.46 0.43
N CYS A 1098 19.01 -18.75 0.42
CA CYS A 1098 19.11 -19.52 -0.81
C CYS A 1098 17.70 -19.99 -1.17
N ARG A 1099 17.15 -19.39 -2.23
CA ARG A 1099 15.79 -19.61 -2.72
C ARG A 1099 15.63 -21.02 -3.27
N TRP A 1100 15.33 -21.98 -2.39
CA TRP A 1100 14.83 -23.30 -2.77
C TRP A 1100 13.32 -23.18 -3.02
N GLU A 1101 12.93 -22.63 -4.17
CA GLU A 1101 11.57 -22.78 -4.68
C GLU A 1101 11.51 -24.11 -5.43
N ALA A 1102 10.99 -25.15 -4.77
CA ALA A 1102 10.64 -26.41 -5.41
C ALA A 1102 9.88 -26.11 -6.72
N GLY A 1103 10.49 -26.49 -7.84
CA GLY A 1103 9.94 -26.24 -9.16
C GLY A 1103 8.56 -26.86 -9.33
N GLN A 1104 7.52 -26.03 -9.27
CA GLN A 1104 6.37 -26.16 -10.16
C GLN A 1104 6.74 -25.60 -11.53
N ARG A 1105 7.68 -26.24 -12.24
CA ARG A 1105 7.68 -26.15 -13.70
C ARG A 1105 6.67 -27.18 -14.19
N ARG A 1106 5.54 -26.67 -14.69
CA ARG A 1106 4.57 -27.46 -15.45
C ARG A 1106 5.30 -28.24 -16.54
N PRO A 1107 5.02 -29.55 -16.74
CA PRO A 1107 5.34 -30.17 -18.00
C PRO A 1107 4.40 -29.57 -19.07
N ASN A 1108 4.95 -29.35 -20.27
CA ASN A 1108 4.15 -29.11 -21.46
C ASN A 1108 3.21 -30.29 -21.75
#